data_AF-A0AA41SYK5-F1
#
_entry.id   AF-A0AA41SYK5-F1
#
_cell.length_a   1.000
_cell.length_b   1.000
_cell.length_c   1.000
_cell.angle_alpha   90.00
_cell.angle_beta   90.00
_cell.angle_gamma   90.00
#
_symmetry.space_group_name_H-M   'P 1'
#
loop_
_entity.id
_entity.type
_entity.pdbx_description
1 polymer ?
#
loop_
_entity_poly.entity_id
_entity_poly.type
_entity_poly.pdbx_seq_one_letter_code
_entity_poly.pdbx_strand_id
1 'polypeptide(L)'
;MASKGAGMSFSRKSYRLTSDAEKTRVTGIVHEKLLNDYLHRIFSSPDHVSPAATSRKSLNFQNLPEHLDQLLQVDNEDEESQGQVEGRLGPSTVVLDHTGGFEGLLLVDDDLLGVIGHSNFGTIRSTTCVYKGKWVYEVLISSQGLMQIGWCTINCRFNQEEGVGDTHNSYAYDGNRVRKWNVTTTNYGKAWAAGDIVSCLIDLDDGTLSFCLNGVSLGTAFENLSRGQGMAYFPAISLSFKESVAFNFGSRPLRYHFGKMTVVAGFRPLQDPPCVDLVRAQRLLGCFQAVLSVELDPMEGQLVEKESSEWQLQGQPTILLTLAHIFHHFAPLLCKVYLVEAVLMSFLLGIVEKGTPAQTQSMVHQVLDLLWLFMEDYEVQDCLKQLMMSLLRLYRFSPIVPDLGLQGRESKEVKEETAEERLRRRAYERGCQRLKKRIEVVEELQVQILKLLLDNKDDNGGEASRYIFLTKFRKFLQENASGRGNMPMLCPPEYMVCFLHRLISALRYYWDEYKASNPHASFSEEAYIPPQIFYNGKVDYFDLQRLGGLLSHLRKTLKDDLASKANIVIDPLELQAATMDDLDEDDEPTQAATQRPMQSLAMEGALPLPRPGWLSSPTLGRANRFLSTAAVSLMTPRRPLSTSEKVKVRTLSVEQRTREDIEGSHWNEGLLLGRPPEEPEQPLTENSLLEVLDGAIMMYNLSVHQQLGKMVGVSDDVNEYAMALRDTEDKLRRCPKRRKDILAELTKSQKVFSEKLDHLSRRLAWVHATVYSQEKMLDIYWLLRVCLRTIEHGDRTGSLFAFMPEFYLSVAINSYSALKNYFGPVHSMEELPGYEETLTRLAAILAKHFADTRIVGTDIRDSLMQALASYVCYPHSLRAVERIPEDQRIAMVRNLLAPYEQRPWAQTNWILVRLWRGCGFGYRYTRLPHLLKTKPEDANLPSLQKPCPSTLLQQHMADLLRQGPDVAPSFLNSVLNQLNWAFSEFIGMIQEIQQAAERLERNFVDSRQLKVCATCFDLSVSLLRVLEMTITLVPEIFLDWTRPTSEMLLRRLAQLLNQVLNRVTAERNLFDRVVTLRLPGLESVDHYPILVAVTGILVRLLVHGQASE
;
A
#
# COMPACT_ATOMS: atom_id res chain seq x y z
N MET A 1 -4.95 25.82 -4.11
CA MET A 1 -5.03 27.11 -3.39
C MET A 1 -4.10 28.11 -4.09
N ALA A 2 -4.61 29.25 -4.56
CA ALA A 2 -3.80 30.27 -5.24
C ALA A 2 -3.01 31.12 -4.23
N SER A 3 -1.72 31.29 -4.47
CA SER A 3 -0.81 32.07 -3.60
C SER A 3 -1.17 33.56 -3.62
N LYS A 4 -1.62 34.08 -2.48
CA LYS A 4 -1.43 35.50 -2.16
C LYS A 4 -0.13 35.62 -1.38
N GLY A 5 0.85 36.30 -1.97
CA GLY A 5 2.05 36.73 -1.27
C GLY A 5 1.67 37.70 -0.15
N ALA A 6 1.78 37.23 1.08
CA ALA A 6 1.83 38.06 2.26
C ALA A 6 3.14 37.73 2.98
N GLY A 7 4.10 38.64 2.91
CA GLY A 7 5.34 38.53 3.68
C GLY A 7 5.02 38.61 5.16
N MET A 8 5.03 37.46 5.85
CA MET A 8 5.14 37.40 7.30
C MET A 8 6.62 37.25 7.64
N SER A 9 7.27 38.35 8.01
CA SER A 9 8.63 38.30 8.56
C SER A 9 8.56 37.74 9.98
N PHE A 10 8.79 36.43 10.12
CA PHE A 10 9.03 35.84 11.43
C PHE A 10 10.38 36.32 11.98
N SER A 11 10.39 36.75 13.24
CA SER A 11 11.58 37.28 13.91
C SER A 11 12.61 36.17 14.10
N ARG A 12 13.69 36.21 13.31
CA ARG A 12 14.80 35.26 13.37
C ARG A 12 15.66 35.45 14.63
N LYS A 13 16.21 34.37 15.19
CA LYS A 13 17.19 34.46 16.30
C LYS A 13 18.41 35.30 15.86
N SER A 14 18.60 36.45 16.50
CA SER A 14 19.74 37.34 16.27
C SER A 14 20.88 36.94 17.20
N TYR A 15 21.97 36.42 16.64
CA TYR A 15 23.17 36.04 17.39
C TYR A 15 24.14 37.23 17.60
N ARG A 16 23.61 38.41 17.95
CA ARG A 16 24.44 39.59 18.24
C ARG A 16 24.95 39.55 19.69
N LEU A 17 26.27 39.48 19.86
CA LEU A 17 26.93 39.63 21.16
C LEU A 17 26.78 41.08 21.65
N THR A 18 26.26 41.28 22.87
CA THR A 18 26.16 42.59 23.53
C THR A 18 27.54 43.07 23.99
N SER A 19 27.82 44.37 23.83
CA SER A 19 29.10 44.99 24.15
C SER A 19 29.36 45.05 25.66
N ASP A 20 30.10 44.10 26.20
CA ASP A 20 30.82 44.28 27.47
C ASP A 20 32.28 43.86 27.27
N ALA A 21 33.16 44.85 27.19
CA ALA A 21 34.58 44.70 26.88
C ALA A 21 35.43 44.09 28.02
N GLU A 22 34.83 43.61 29.12
CA GLU A 22 35.56 43.20 30.32
C GLU A 22 35.48 41.70 30.69
N LYS A 23 34.90 40.83 29.86
CA LYS A 23 34.83 39.38 30.17
C LYS A 23 35.25 38.45 29.03
N THR A 24 36.44 38.66 28.45
CA THR A 24 37.03 37.73 27.47
C THR A 24 37.55 36.41 28.06
N ARG A 25 37.44 36.16 29.38
CA ARG A 25 37.85 34.89 30.01
C ARG A 25 36.71 33.90 30.30
N VAL A 26 35.44 34.25 30.09
CA VAL A 26 34.30 33.42 30.55
C VAL A 26 33.53 32.76 29.39
N THR A 27 33.82 33.09 28.12
CA THR A 27 32.98 32.67 26.97
C THR A 27 33.52 31.49 26.15
N GLY A 28 34.70 30.93 26.48
CA GLY A 28 35.29 29.82 25.70
C GLY A 28 35.65 30.18 24.25
N ILE A 29 35.71 31.47 23.92
CA ILE A 29 36.15 32.00 22.63
C ILE A 29 37.69 32.09 22.65
N VAL A 30 38.34 31.62 21.58
CA VAL A 30 39.80 31.69 21.41
C VAL A 30 40.31 33.14 21.41
N HIS A 31 41.60 33.35 21.71
CA HIS A 31 42.18 34.70 21.76
C HIS A 31 42.07 35.44 20.42
N GLU A 32 42.00 36.77 20.48
CA GLU A 32 41.57 37.64 19.39
C GLU A 32 42.37 37.49 18.08
N LYS A 33 43.68 37.22 18.17
CA LYS A 33 44.53 37.00 16.99
C LYS A 33 44.27 35.64 16.34
N LEU A 34 44.13 34.55 17.11
CA LEU A 34 43.74 33.23 16.57
C LEU A 34 42.32 33.25 16.00
N LEU A 35 41.39 33.98 16.63
CA LEU A 35 40.04 34.19 16.11
C LEU A 35 40.06 34.89 14.75
N ASN A 36 40.84 35.97 14.63
CA ASN A 36 41.01 36.71 13.39
C ASN A 36 41.61 35.84 12.27
N ASP A 37 42.66 35.07 12.58
CA ASP A 37 43.31 34.16 11.62
C ASP A 37 42.37 33.03 11.17
N TYR A 38 41.59 32.46 12.11
CA TYR A 38 40.57 31.44 11.84
C TYR A 38 39.44 31.96 10.93
N LEU A 39 38.86 33.12 11.26
CA LEU A 39 37.77 33.71 10.47
C LEU A 39 38.25 34.09 9.06
N HIS A 40 39.46 34.67 8.93
CA HIS A 40 40.02 34.93 7.60
C HIS A 40 40.25 33.64 6.80
N ARG A 41 40.68 32.54 7.44
CA ARG A 41 40.87 31.26 6.76
C ARG A 41 39.56 30.70 6.20
N ILE A 42 38.45 30.84 6.94
CA ILE A 42 37.13 30.31 6.55
C ILE A 42 36.45 31.17 5.50
N PHE A 43 36.52 32.49 5.64
CA PHE A 43 35.80 33.44 4.76
C PHE A 43 36.71 34.05 3.66
N SER A 44 37.77 33.34 3.27
CA SER A 44 38.64 33.76 2.16
C SER A 44 37.94 33.62 0.80
N SER A 45 38.00 34.66 -0.04
CA SER A 45 37.53 34.57 -1.44
C SER A 45 38.54 33.79 -2.30
N PRO A 46 38.11 32.77 -3.07
CA PRO A 46 39.00 32.01 -3.97
C PRO A 46 39.48 32.80 -5.19
N ASP A 47 38.80 33.89 -5.57
CA ASP A 47 39.06 34.63 -6.83
C ASP A 47 40.02 35.83 -6.69
N HIS A 48 40.49 36.14 -5.48
CA HIS A 48 41.45 37.22 -5.26
C HIS A 48 42.84 36.70 -4.88
N VAL A 49 43.71 36.58 -5.88
CA VAL A 49 45.16 36.63 -5.66
C VAL A 49 45.48 37.95 -4.95
N SER A 50 46.06 37.83 -3.76
CA SER A 50 46.41 38.90 -2.84
C SER A 50 47.17 40.06 -3.50
N PRO A 51 46.73 41.32 -3.37
CA PRO A 51 47.65 42.44 -3.32
C PRO A 51 48.18 42.60 -1.88
N ALA A 52 49.37 43.19 -1.81
CA ALA A 52 50.26 43.25 -0.67
C ALA A 52 49.65 43.63 0.69
N ALA A 53 50.36 43.18 1.73
CA ALA A 53 50.15 43.43 3.15
C ALA A 53 50.10 44.91 3.54
N THR A 54 48.94 45.55 3.39
CA THR A 54 48.61 46.82 4.06
C THR A 54 47.12 46.87 4.40
N SER A 55 46.84 46.85 5.71
CA SER A 55 45.55 46.89 6.41
C SER A 55 44.48 45.84 6.05
N ARG A 56 44.65 44.58 6.52
CA ARG A 56 43.48 43.72 6.78
C ARG A 56 42.77 44.28 8.01
N LYS A 57 41.50 44.66 7.89
CA LYS A 57 40.66 44.97 9.07
C LYS A 57 40.55 43.69 9.91
N SER A 58 40.75 43.80 11.23
CA SER A 58 40.57 42.66 12.15
C SER A 58 39.14 42.13 12.07
N LEU A 59 38.96 40.83 11.81
CA LEU A 59 37.68 40.12 11.79
C LEU A 59 37.36 39.52 13.16
N ASN A 60 36.14 39.74 13.62
CA ASN A 60 35.58 39.14 14.83
C ASN A 60 34.07 38.91 14.63
N PHE A 61 33.39 38.25 15.58
CA PHE A 61 31.96 37.95 15.44
C PHE A 61 31.03 39.18 15.38
N GLN A 62 31.51 40.39 15.74
CA GLN A 62 30.70 41.60 15.67
C GLN A 62 30.65 42.18 14.24
N ASN A 63 31.78 42.14 13.52
CA ASN A 63 31.87 42.65 12.15
C ASN A 63 31.77 41.56 11.07
N LEU A 64 31.70 40.29 11.47
CA LEU A 64 31.54 39.15 10.57
C LEU A 64 30.26 39.21 9.70
N PRO A 65 29.07 39.63 10.20
CA PRO A 65 27.89 39.76 9.35
C PRO A 65 28.09 40.73 8.18
N GLU A 66 28.68 41.89 8.43
CA GLU A 66 28.96 42.90 7.38
C GLU A 66 29.98 42.37 6.36
N HIS A 67 30.96 41.59 6.82
CA HIS A 67 31.94 40.95 5.95
C HIS A 67 31.29 39.84 5.09
N LEU A 68 30.38 39.05 5.67
CA LEU A 68 29.60 38.05 4.94
C LEU A 68 28.71 38.69 3.88
N ASP A 69 28.06 39.81 4.19
CA ASP A 69 27.25 40.54 3.20
C ASP A 69 28.11 41.04 2.02
N GLN A 70 29.35 41.50 2.28
CA GLN A 70 30.32 41.86 1.24
C GLN A 70 30.80 40.63 0.44
N LEU A 71 31.07 39.51 1.11
CA LEU A 71 31.47 38.25 0.47
C LEU A 71 30.36 37.66 -0.41
N LEU A 72 29.10 37.85 -0.03
CA LEU A 72 27.91 37.34 -0.74
C LEU A 72 27.35 38.35 -1.76
N GLN A 73 27.96 39.53 -1.86
CA GLN A 73 27.65 40.50 -2.91
C GLN A 73 28.09 39.93 -4.26
N VAL A 74 27.18 39.99 -5.23
CA VAL A 74 27.40 39.62 -6.63
C VAL A 74 27.20 40.91 -7.41
N ASP A 75 28.11 41.24 -8.32
CA ASP A 75 28.02 42.49 -9.09
C ASP A 75 26.69 42.53 -9.87
N ASN A 76 25.88 43.55 -9.61
CA ASN A 76 24.51 43.69 -10.10
C ASN A 76 24.41 44.10 -11.58
N GLU A 77 25.53 44.13 -12.33
CA GLU A 77 25.50 44.52 -13.76
C GLU A 77 24.61 43.59 -14.60
N ASP A 78 24.33 42.37 -14.12
CA ASP A 78 23.41 41.43 -14.78
C ASP A 78 21.93 41.55 -14.34
N GLU A 79 21.61 42.18 -13.19
CA GLU A 79 20.21 42.25 -12.70
C GLU A 79 19.36 43.30 -13.43
N GLU A 80 19.95 44.41 -13.90
CA GLU A 80 19.23 45.40 -14.74
C GLU A 80 18.89 44.86 -16.15
N SER A 81 19.37 43.66 -16.50
CA SER A 81 19.08 42.97 -17.76
C SER A 81 17.97 41.90 -17.67
N GLN A 82 17.18 41.85 -16.59
CA GLN A 82 15.94 41.03 -16.53
C GLN A 82 14.82 41.53 -17.47
N GLY A 83 15.13 42.38 -18.45
CA GLY A 83 14.30 42.57 -19.64
C GLY A 83 14.30 41.30 -20.48
N GLN A 84 13.11 40.87 -20.92
CA GLN A 84 12.85 39.72 -21.82
C GLN A 84 14.11 39.10 -22.44
N VAL A 85 14.52 37.92 -21.96
CA VAL A 85 15.56 37.11 -22.62
C VAL A 85 15.19 36.98 -24.10
N GLU A 86 16.03 37.52 -24.97
CA GLU A 86 15.76 37.60 -26.40
C GLU A 86 15.46 36.19 -26.93
N GLY A 87 14.34 36.04 -27.65
CA GLY A 87 13.89 34.75 -28.17
C GLY A 87 12.94 33.93 -27.27
N ARG A 88 12.55 34.43 -26.10
CA ARG A 88 11.60 33.78 -25.16
C ARG A 88 10.44 34.70 -24.80
N LEU A 89 9.23 34.14 -24.70
CA LEU A 89 8.00 34.85 -24.29
C LEU A 89 7.26 34.04 -23.24
N GLY A 90 6.88 34.68 -22.12
CA GLY A 90 6.15 34.03 -21.02
C GLY A 90 6.74 34.37 -19.64
N PRO A 91 6.07 33.92 -18.55
CA PRO A 91 6.52 34.16 -17.17
C PRO A 91 7.90 33.55 -16.90
N SER A 92 8.68 34.10 -15.97
CA SER A 92 10.02 33.57 -15.61
C SER A 92 9.96 32.15 -15.05
N THR A 93 8.92 31.84 -14.28
CA THR A 93 8.62 30.47 -13.83
C THR A 93 7.80 29.76 -14.90
N VAL A 94 8.31 28.62 -15.39
CA VAL A 94 7.71 27.88 -16.49
C VAL A 94 7.01 26.64 -15.94
N VAL A 95 5.72 26.49 -16.25
CA VAL A 95 4.86 25.39 -15.81
C VAL A 95 3.93 24.96 -16.94
N LEU A 96 3.16 23.88 -16.72
CA LEU A 96 2.08 23.48 -17.61
C LEU A 96 0.86 24.41 -17.45
N ASP A 97 0.31 24.88 -18.57
CA ASP A 97 -0.83 25.79 -18.60
C ASP A 97 -2.16 25.03 -18.49
N HIS A 98 -2.64 24.91 -17.26
CA HIS A 98 -3.91 24.27 -16.92
C HIS A 98 -5.13 25.22 -16.99
N THR A 99 -4.95 26.49 -17.38
CA THR A 99 -6.06 27.47 -17.40
C THR A 99 -6.61 27.72 -18.80
N GLY A 100 -5.77 27.63 -19.84
CA GLY A 100 -6.20 27.76 -21.23
C GLY A 100 -5.36 26.98 -22.25
N GLY A 101 -4.30 26.30 -21.80
CA GLY A 101 -3.31 25.65 -22.67
C GLY A 101 -3.54 24.16 -22.92
N PHE A 102 -4.71 23.60 -22.57
CA PHE A 102 -4.97 22.16 -22.61
C PHE A 102 -6.28 21.78 -23.31
N GLU A 103 -6.38 20.50 -23.68
CA GLU A 103 -7.55 19.85 -24.28
C GLU A 103 -7.67 18.43 -23.70
N GLY A 104 -8.89 17.98 -23.41
CA GLY A 104 -9.15 16.69 -22.76
C GLY A 104 -9.07 16.71 -21.22
N LEU A 105 -9.22 15.53 -20.60
CA LEU A 105 -9.18 15.39 -19.14
C LEU A 105 -7.76 14.99 -18.72
N LEU A 106 -7.08 15.88 -18.00
CA LEU A 106 -5.73 15.70 -17.48
C LEU A 106 -5.73 15.96 -15.98
N LEU A 107 -5.01 15.14 -15.22
CA LEU A 107 -4.66 15.44 -13.83
C LEU A 107 -3.26 16.05 -13.82
N VAL A 108 -3.12 17.23 -13.22
CA VAL A 108 -1.85 17.96 -13.12
C VAL A 108 -1.47 18.05 -11.65
N ASP A 109 -0.20 17.79 -11.33
CA ASP A 109 0.32 17.85 -9.96
C ASP A 109 0.28 19.30 -9.40
N ASP A 110 0.35 19.44 -8.07
CA ASP A 110 0.30 20.76 -7.39
C ASP A 110 1.41 21.72 -7.83
N ASP A 111 2.57 21.20 -8.25
CA ASP A 111 3.69 22.00 -8.76
C ASP A 111 3.55 22.36 -10.24
N LEU A 112 2.48 21.89 -10.90
CA LEU A 112 2.16 22.09 -12.31
C LEU A 112 3.24 21.58 -13.28
N LEU A 113 4.04 20.61 -12.85
CA LEU A 113 5.09 19.98 -13.67
C LEU A 113 4.79 18.51 -13.98
N GLY A 114 4.04 17.80 -13.12
CA GLY A 114 3.55 16.44 -13.38
C GLY A 114 2.19 16.45 -14.06
N VAL A 115 1.96 15.50 -14.99
CA VAL A 115 0.66 15.35 -15.68
C VAL A 115 0.34 13.88 -15.98
N ILE A 116 -0.94 13.52 -15.81
CA ILE A 116 -1.52 12.19 -16.08
C ILE A 116 -2.71 12.31 -17.03
N GLY A 117 -2.72 11.50 -18.09
CA GLY A 117 -3.82 11.39 -19.04
C GLY A 117 -5.04 10.67 -18.46
N HIS A 118 -6.22 11.27 -18.55
CA HIS A 118 -7.50 10.65 -18.15
C HIS A 118 -8.55 10.61 -19.28
N SER A 119 -8.20 11.10 -20.46
CA SER A 119 -8.96 10.98 -21.71
C SER A 119 -8.18 10.17 -22.75
N ASN A 120 -8.78 9.92 -23.92
CA ASN A 120 -8.14 9.16 -25.00
C ASN A 120 -6.79 9.74 -25.44
N PHE A 121 -6.71 11.06 -25.62
CA PHE A 121 -5.47 11.75 -25.99
C PHE A 121 -5.43 13.20 -25.49
N GLY A 122 -5.34 13.36 -24.16
CA GLY A 122 -5.32 14.70 -23.55
C GLY A 122 -4.03 15.44 -23.86
N THR A 123 -4.11 16.72 -24.22
CA THR A 123 -2.98 17.53 -24.67
C THR A 123 -2.81 18.77 -23.79
N ILE A 124 -1.58 19.11 -23.41
CA ILE A 124 -1.27 20.32 -22.62
C ILE A 124 0.02 20.99 -23.12
N ARG A 125 0.06 22.32 -23.03
CA ARG A 125 1.21 23.17 -23.37
C ARG A 125 1.80 23.82 -22.13
N SER A 126 3.04 24.29 -22.21
CA SER A 126 3.62 25.15 -21.17
C SER A 126 3.12 26.60 -21.25
N THR A 127 3.33 27.36 -20.19
CA THR A 127 3.01 28.80 -20.10
C THR A 127 3.96 29.71 -20.89
N THR A 128 5.10 29.18 -21.35
CA THR A 128 6.18 29.92 -22.02
C THR A 128 6.51 29.31 -23.38
N CYS A 129 6.86 30.15 -24.35
CA CYS A 129 7.30 29.76 -25.69
C CYS A 129 8.60 30.45 -26.12
N VAL A 130 9.18 29.95 -27.20
CA VAL A 130 10.46 30.43 -27.75
C VAL A 130 10.34 30.70 -29.25
N TYR A 131 11.01 31.73 -29.74
CA TYR A 131 10.96 32.20 -31.14
C TYR A 131 12.34 32.48 -31.77
N LYS A 132 13.42 32.50 -30.97
CA LYS A 132 14.81 32.68 -31.43
C LYS A 132 15.78 32.01 -30.45
N GLY A 133 16.97 31.58 -30.89
CA GLY A 133 17.96 30.93 -30.03
C GLY A 133 17.79 29.41 -29.88
N LYS A 134 18.59 28.82 -28.99
CA LYS A 134 18.66 27.37 -28.75
C LYS A 134 18.11 27.02 -27.37
N TRP A 135 17.06 26.20 -27.32
CA TRP A 135 16.34 25.92 -26.07
C TRP A 135 16.15 24.43 -25.81
N VAL A 136 16.14 24.06 -24.53
CA VAL A 136 15.96 22.68 -24.09
C VAL A 136 15.07 22.58 -22.85
N TYR A 137 14.24 21.54 -22.81
CA TYR A 137 13.60 21.06 -21.59
C TYR A 137 13.74 19.54 -21.49
N GLU A 138 13.58 19.01 -20.28
CA GLU A 138 13.61 17.56 -20.02
C GLU A 138 12.23 17.07 -19.58
N VAL A 139 11.90 15.84 -19.98
CA VAL A 139 10.68 15.14 -19.55
C VAL A 139 11.05 13.81 -18.97
N LEU A 140 10.67 13.58 -17.72
CA LEU A 140 10.71 12.30 -17.05
C LEU A 140 9.51 11.46 -17.47
N ILE A 141 9.78 10.30 -18.07
CA ILE A 141 8.79 9.31 -18.45
C ILE A 141 8.37 8.53 -17.19
N SER A 142 7.13 8.66 -16.74
CA SER A 142 6.63 7.93 -15.55
C SER A 142 5.93 6.62 -15.93
N SER A 143 5.39 6.53 -17.15
CA SER A 143 4.79 5.32 -17.74
C SER A 143 5.19 5.17 -19.21
N GLN A 144 5.08 3.97 -19.78
CA GLN A 144 5.69 3.62 -21.08
C GLN A 144 4.69 3.47 -22.24
N GLY A 145 3.46 3.95 -22.11
CA GLY A 145 2.44 3.82 -23.14
C GLY A 145 2.45 4.96 -24.15
N LEU A 146 1.28 5.17 -24.79
CA LEU A 146 1.15 6.03 -25.96
C LEU A 146 1.15 7.51 -25.56
N MET A 147 2.22 8.22 -25.93
CA MET A 147 2.41 9.65 -25.69
C MET A 147 3.16 10.30 -26.85
N GLN A 148 2.97 11.60 -27.04
CA GLN A 148 3.69 12.40 -28.03
C GLN A 148 4.26 13.64 -27.34
N ILE A 149 5.59 13.76 -27.27
CA ILE A 149 6.30 14.84 -26.57
C ILE A 149 7.00 15.72 -27.59
N GLY A 150 6.82 17.04 -27.52
CA GLY A 150 7.58 17.95 -28.37
C GLY A 150 7.15 19.40 -28.32
N TRP A 151 7.01 20.02 -29.48
CA TRP A 151 6.86 21.47 -29.62
C TRP A 151 5.68 21.81 -30.54
N CYS A 152 4.92 22.84 -30.22
CA CYS A 152 3.82 23.31 -31.06
C CYS A 152 3.66 24.83 -31.03
N THR A 153 3.06 25.41 -32.06
CA THR A 153 2.72 26.84 -32.06
C THR A 153 1.35 27.09 -31.42
N ILE A 154 1.07 28.35 -31.09
CA ILE A 154 -0.22 28.74 -30.50
C ILE A 154 -1.42 28.40 -31.40
N ASN A 155 -1.21 28.39 -32.72
CA ASN A 155 -2.24 28.14 -33.74
C ASN A 155 -2.64 26.66 -33.86
N CYS A 156 -1.92 25.75 -33.22
CA CYS A 156 -2.28 24.33 -33.20
C CYS A 156 -3.57 24.15 -32.41
N ARG A 157 -4.56 23.49 -33.04
CA ARG A 157 -5.82 23.08 -32.38
C ARG A 157 -5.72 21.60 -32.10
N PHE A 158 -5.98 21.22 -30.86
CA PHE A 158 -5.97 19.82 -30.42
C PHE A 158 -7.40 19.37 -30.19
N ASN A 159 -7.61 18.05 -30.24
CA ASN A 159 -8.84 17.40 -29.84
C ASN A 159 -8.49 16.03 -29.22
N GLN A 160 -9.49 15.21 -28.88
CA GLN A 160 -9.26 13.91 -28.22
C GLN A 160 -8.65 12.84 -29.14
N GLU A 161 -8.48 13.11 -30.43
CA GLU A 161 -7.92 12.19 -31.44
C GLU A 161 -6.63 12.74 -32.07
N GLU A 162 -6.47 14.07 -32.16
CA GLU A 162 -5.32 14.78 -32.74
C GLU A 162 -4.55 15.56 -31.66
N GLY A 163 -3.31 15.15 -31.43
CA GLY A 163 -2.41 15.74 -30.44
C GLY A 163 -1.19 16.44 -31.01
N VAL A 164 -0.15 16.57 -30.19
CA VAL A 164 1.11 17.22 -30.57
C VAL A 164 1.80 16.36 -31.63
N GLY A 165 2.03 16.93 -32.81
CA GLY A 165 2.62 16.23 -33.94
C GLY A 165 1.60 15.89 -35.03
N ASP A 166 0.29 16.06 -34.80
CA ASP A 166 -0.74 15.79 -35.81
C ASP A 166 -1.09 17.03 -36.65
N THR A 167 -0.57 18.21 -36.30
CA THR A 167 -0.75 19.46 -37.07
C THR A 167 0.56 19.94 -37.70
N HIS A 168 0.46 20.73 -38.77
CA HIS A 168 1.62 21.23 -39.55
C HIS A 168 2.64 22.04 -38.73
N ASN A 169 2.18 22.74 -37.69
CA ASN A 169 3.03 23.54 -36.80
C ASN A 169 3.32 22.85 -35.45
N SER A 170 3.11 21.54 -35.37
CA SER A 170 3.42 20.73 -34.20
C SER A 170 4.36 19.58 -34.55
N TYR A 171 5.32 19.32 -33.67
CA TYR A 171 6.41 18.39 -33.90
C TYR A 171 6.59 17.55 -32.63
N ALA A 172 6.47 16.25 -32.75
CA ALA A 172 6.58 15.38 -31.58
C ALA A 172 7.42 14.14 -31.83
N TYR A 173 7.89 13.59 -30.72
CA TYR A 173 8.50 12.30 -30.60
C TYR A 173 7.62 11.38 -29.77
N ASP A 174 7.38 10.18 -30.29
CA ASP A 174 6.65 9.11 -29.66
C ASP A 174 7.60 7.91 -29.50
N GLY A 175 8.14 7.74 -28.31
CA GLY A 175 9.06 6.64 -27.99
C GLY A 175 8.35 5.30 -27.83
N ASN A 176 7.03 5.24 -27.62
CA ASN A 176 6.31 3.96 -27.59
C ASN A 176 6.19 3.37 -29.01
N ARG A 177 5.89 4.22 -30.01
CA ARG A 177 5.85 3.83 -31.42
C ARG A 177 7.20 3.93 -32.13
N VAL A 178 8.20 4.56 -31.51
CA VAL A 178 9.53 4.85 -32.05
C VAL A 178 9.44 5.67 -33.34
N ARG A 179 8.69 6.77 -33.25
CA ARG A 179 8.36 7.62 -34.39
C ARG A 179 8.44 9.10 -34.05
N LYS A 180 8.68 9.90 -35.08
CA LYS A 180 8.47 11.35 -35.06
C LYS A 180 7.18 11.69 -35.81
N TRP A 181 6.50 12.73 -35.36
CA TRP A 181 5.18 13.15 -35.81
C TRP A 181 5.19 14.61 -36.23
N ASN A 182 4.76 14.88 -37.46
CA ASN A 182 4.39 16.20 -37.99
C ASN A 182 3.41 16.00 -39.16
N VAL A 183 2.09 16.00 -38.86
CA VAL A 183 0.96 15.60 -39.75
C VAL A 183 0.99 14.13 -40.17
N THR A 184 2.17 13.66 -40.56
CA THR A 184 2.47 12.27 -40.91
C THR A 184 3.53 11.73 -39.96
N THR A 185 3.65 10.41 -39.91
CA THR A 185 4.54 9.73 -38.97
C THR A 185 5.65 8.96 -39.69
N THR A 186 6.88 9.10 -39.19
CA THR A 186 8.07 8.43 -39.74
C THR A 186 8.90 7.81 -38.62
N ASN A 187 9.63 6.72 -38.92
CA ASN A 187 10.47 6.06 -37.92
C ASN A 187 11.60 6.99 -37.46
N TYR A 188 11.78 7.13 -36.16
CA TYR A 188 12.79 7.99 -35.56
C TYR A 188 12.99 7.63 -34.08
N GLY A 189 14.24 7.72 -33.60
CA GLY A 189 14.56 7.55 -32.18
C GLY A 189 14.64 6.09 -31.71
N LYS A 190 14.39 5.88 -30.41
CA LYS A 190 14.49 4.58 -29.72
C LYS A 190 13.26 4.36 -28.83
N ALA A 191 12.99 3.13 -28.40
CA ALA A 191 11.94 2.93 -27.42
C ALA A 191 12.27 3.64 -26.09
N TRP A 192 11.28 4.30 -25.46
CA TRP A 192 11.42 4.80 -24.09
C TRP A 192 10.91 3.76 -23.08
N ALA A 193 11.35 3.88 -21.83
CA ALA A 193 10.84 3.13 -20.69
C ALA A 193 10.48 4.10 -19.54
N ALA A 194 9.64 3.63 -18.61
CA ALA A 194 9.41 4.36 -17.36
C ALA A 194 10.75 4.55 -16.61
N GLY A 195 11.04 5.78 -16.20
CA GLY A 195 12.31 6.21 -15.64
C GLY A 195 13.28 6.84 -16.65
N ASP A 196 13.00 6.79 -17.95
CA ASP A 196 13.83 7.50 -18.93
C ASP A 196 13.59 9.02 -18.89
N ILE A 197 14.60 9.78 -19.32
CA ILE A 197 14.51 11.22 -19.50
C ILE A 197 14.67 11.54 -20.99
N VAL A 198 13.69 12.22 -21.54
CA VAL A 198 13.73 12.77 -22.90
C VAL A 198 14.12 14.24 -22.83
N SER A 199 15.27 14.60 -23.38
CA SER A 199 15.61 16.01 -23.62
C SER A 199 15.07 16.43 -24.98
N CYS A 200 14.27 17.49 -25.01
CA CYS A 200 13.67 18.04 -26.23
C CYS A 200 14.41 19.32 -26.61
N LEU A 201 15.12 19.31 -27.74
CA LEU A 201 16.01 20.39 -28.16
C LEU A 201 15.43 21.08 -29.39
N ILE A 202 15.36 22.42 -29.36
CA ILE A 202 14.96 23.24 -30.51
C ILE A 202 16.03 24.31 -30.76
N ASP A 203 16.55 24.34 -31.99
CA ASP A 203 17.49 25.35 -32.47
C ASP A 203 16.76 26.21 -33.50
N LEU A 204 16.32 27.40 -33.08
CA LEU A 204 15.58 28.30 -33.96
C LEU A 204 16.50 29.14 -34.85
N ASP A 205 17.80 29.18 -34.54
CA ASP A 205 18.80 29.87 -35.35
C ASP A 205 19.10 29.05 -36.62
N ASP A 206 19.25 27.73 -36.47
CA ASP A 206 19.44 26.80 -37.58
C ASP A 206 18.11 26.23 -38.13
N GLY A 207 17.03 26.34 -37.35
CA GLY A 207 15.71 25.83 -37.71
C GLY A 207 15.61 24.30 -37.61
N THR A 208 16.23 23.71 -36.59
CA THR A 208 16.28 22.27 -36.36
C THR A 208 15.66 21.87 -35.01
N LEU A 209 15.14 20.65 -34.93
CA LEU A 209 14.58 20.06 -33.71
C LEU A 209 15.16 18.66 -33.55
N SER A 210 15.67 18.35 -32.36
CA SER A 210 16.25 17.06 -32.04
C SER A 210 15.82 16.58 -30.65
N PHE A 211 16.02 15.29 -30.39
CA PHE A 211 15.68 14.67 -29.12
C PHE A 211 16.88 13.85 -28.61
N CYS A 212 17.07 13.83 -27.30
CA CYS A 212 18.00 12.92 -26.63
C CYS A 212 17.22 12.01 -25.67
N LEU A 213 17.64 10.75 -25.57
CA LEU A 213 17.14 9.81 -24.57
C LEU A 213 18.27 9.49 -23.60
N ASN A 214 18.11 9.83 -22.32
CA ASN A 214 19.13 9.68 -21.27
C ASN A 214 20.49 10.28 -21.67
N GLY A 215 20.46 11.49 -22.24
CA GLY A 215 21.65 12.21 -22.71
C GLY A 215 22.23 11.71 -24.05
N VAL A 216 21.75 10.59 -24.60
CA VAL A 216 22.19 10.07 -25.90
C VAL A 216 21.34 10.68 -27.02
N SER A 217 21.98 11.35 -27.98
CA SER A 217 21.28 11.94 -29.13
C SER A 217 20.60 10.87 -29.99
N LEU A 218 19.39 11.19 -30.44
CA LEU A 218 18.60 10.39 -31.38
C LEU A 218 18.74 10.88 -32.83
N GLY A 219 19.63 11.85 -33.09
CA GLY A 219 19.78 12.53 -34.37
C GLY A 219 18.86 13.75 -34.52
N THR A 220 18.90 14.41 -35.68
CA THR A 220 17.98 15.51 -36.00
C THR A 220 16.62 14.94 -36.39
N ALA A 221 15.56 15.37 -35.68
CA ALA A 221 14.20 14.94 -35.95
C ALA A 221 13.57 15.74 -37.09
N PHE A 222 13.71 17.07 -37.05
CA PHE A 222 13.12 17.96 -38.03
C PHE A 222 14.10 19.07 -38.41
N GLU A 223 14.01 19.50 -39.67
CA GLU A 223 14.81 20.56 -40.28
C GLU A 223 13.88 21.56 -40.96
N ASN A 224 14.34 22.77 -41.22
CA ASN A 224 13.59 23.85 -41.88
C ASN A 224 12.29 24.22 -41.14
N LEU A 225 12.35 24.35 -39.80
CA LEU A 225 11.23 24.84 -39.00
C LEU A 225 10.74 26.20 -39.52
N SER A 226 9.42 26.40 -39.50
CA SER A 226 8.78 27.67 -39.85
C SER A 226 9.18 28.79 -38.89
N ARG A 227 9.86 29.82 -39.41
CA ARG A 227 10.39 30.96 -38.65
C ARG A 227 9.88 32.28 -39.22
N GLY A 228 9.75 33.30 -38.39
CA GLY A 228 9.29 34.63 -38.81
C GLY A 228 8.31 35.27 -37.83
N GLN A 229 7.75 36.42 -38.22
CA GLN A 229 6.83 37.17 -37.36
C GLN A 229 5.58 36.34 -37.05
N GLY A 230 5.25 36.19 -35.75
CA GLY A 230 4.12 35.41 -35.27
C GLY A 230 4.38 33.91 -35.06
N MET A 231 5.61 33.43 -35.25
CA MET A 231 5.99 32.03 -35.02
C MET A 231 6.75 31.86 -33.70
N ALA A 232 6.11 31.22 -32.72
CA ALA A 232 6.70 30.85 -31.45
C ALA A 232 6.26 29.44 -31.05
N TYR A 233 7.15 28.70 -30.41
CA TYR A 233 6.99 27.28 -30.10
C TYR A 233 6.91 27.04 -28.59
N PHE A 234 5.86 26.36 -28.16
CA PHE A 234 5.60 25.93 -26.80
C PHE A 234 5.99 24.45 -26.66
N PRO A 235 6.70 24.05 -25.59
CA PRO A 235 6.69 22.69 -25.11
C PRO A 235 5.26 22.18 -24.96
N ALA A 236 5.01 20.97 -25.43
CA ALA A 236 3.70 20.36 -25.38
C ALA A 236 3.79 18.84 -25.32
N ILE A 237 2.75 18.22 -24.76
CA ILE A 237 2.59 16.77 -24.73
C ILE A 237 1.15 16.36 -24.98
N SER A 238 0.97 15.21 -25.62
CA SER A 238 -0.29 14.47 -25.66
C SER A 238 -0.14 13.11 -25.00
N LEU A 239 -1.10 12.75 -24.14
CA LEU A 239 -1.08 11.59 -23.25
C LEU A 239 -2.34 10.75 -23.44
N SER A 240 -2.17 9.44 -23.61
CA SER A 240 -3.30 8.50 -23.55
C SER A 240 -3.72 8.18 -22.12
N PHE A 241 -4.84 7.46 -21.98
CA PHE A 241 -5.43 7.12 -20.68
C PHE A 241 -4.43 6.40 -19.75
N LYS A 242 -4.28 6.94 -18.54
CA LYS A 242 -3.34 6.52 -17.47
C LYS A 242 -1.85 6.75 -17.77
N GLU A 243 -1.49 7.36 -18.89
CA GLU A 243 -0.09 7.70 -19.14
C GLU A 243 0.33 8.95 -18.36
N SER A 244 1.59 8.99 -17.93
CA SER A 244 2.08 9.99 -16.98
C SER A 244 3.52 10.39 -17.25
N VAL A 245 3.82 11.67 -17.03
CA VAL A 245 5.17 12.25 -17.14
C VAL A 245 5.37 13.37 -16.12
N ALA A 246 6.62 13.80 -15.93
CA ALA A 246 6.95 15.03 -15.21
C ALA A 246 7.94 15.89 -16.00
N PHE A 247 7.67 17.19 -16.12
CA PHE A 247 8.50 18.15 -16.84
C PHE A 247 9.57 18.77 -15.94
N ASN A 248 10.73 19.05 -16.55
CA ASN A 248 11.73 19.95 -15.99
C ASN A 248 12.11 20.99 -17.05
N PHE A 249 11.55 22.19 -16.89
CA PHE A 249 11.86 23.34 -17.73
C PHE A 249 13.14 24.09 -17.30
N GLY A 250 13.75 23.70 -16.18
CA GLY A 250 14.87 24.40 -15.54
C GLY A 250 14.60 24.84 -14.09
N SER A 251 13.41 24.54 -13.55
CA SER A 251 13.10 24.75 -12.13
C SER A 251 13.98 23.92 -11.19
N ARG A 252 14.64 22.89 -11.74
CA ARG A 252 15.66 22.05 -11.10
C ARG A 252 16.84 21.88 -12.07
N PRO A 253 18.05 21.54 -11.59
CA PRO A 253 19.18 21.25 -12.46
C PRO A 253 18.82 20.20 -13.50
N LEU A 254 19.00 20.52 -14.79
CA LEU A 254 18.81 19.55 -15.87
C LEU A 254 19.85 18.43 -15.74
N ARG A 255 19.43 17.17 -15.88
CA ARG A 255 20.25 16.00 -15.57
C ARG A 255 21.40 15.83 -16.56
N TYR A 256 21.15 16.06 -17.85
CA TYR A 256 22.12 15.80 -18.93
C TYR A 256 22.76 17.06 -19.54
N HIS A 257 22.53 18.22 -18.93
CA HIS A 257 22.96 19.52 -19.46
C HIS A 257 24.39 19.92 -19.07
N PHE A 258 24.93 19.45 -17.93
CA PHE A 258 26.13 20.02 -17.30
C PHE A 258 27.41 19.15 -17.35
N GLY A 259 27.53 18.20 -18.28
CA GLY A 259 28.74 17.40 -18.47
C GLY A 259 29.59 17.87 -19.65
N LYS A 260 30.93 17.93 -19.50
CA LYS A 260 31.90 18.20 -20.58
C LYS A 260 31.86 17.19 -21.77
N MET A 261 30.93 16.25 -21.80
CA MET A 261 30.76 15.21 -22.84
C MET A 261 29.30 14.98 -23.28
N THR A 262 28.38 15.95 -23.19
CA THR A 262 27.00 15.76 -23.67
C THR A 262 26.61 16.64 -24.87
N VAL A 263 25.71 16.10 -25.69
CA VAL A 263 25.22 16.67 -26.98
C VAL A 263 24.39 17.96 -26.82
N VAL A 264 24.14 18.39 -25.58
CA VAL A 264 23.28 19.54 -25.22
C VAL A 264 24.08 20.84 -25.01
N ALA A 265 25.40 20.81 -25.24
CA ALA A 265 26.25 22.00 -25.12
C ALA A 265 25.78 23.14 -26.04
N GLY A 266 25.48 24.31 -25.46
CA GLY A 266 25.04 25.51 -26.18
C GLY A 266 23.52 25.76 -26.23
N PHE A 267 22.70 24.85 -25.68
CA PHE A 267 21.27 25.09 -25.47
C PHE A 267 21.03 25.77 -24.11
N ARG A 268 19.94 26.53 -23.96
CA ARG A 268 19.52 27.14 -22.68
C ARG A 268 18.24 26.48 -22.14
N PRO A 269 18.09 26.30 -20.82
CA PRO A 269 16.82 25.88 -20.23
C PRO A 269 15.73 26.95 -20.45
N LEU A 270 14.46 26.57 -20.45
CA LEU A 270 13.34 27.53 -20.58
C LEU A 270 13.13 28.37 -19.32
N GLN A 271 13.55 27.86 -18.17
CA GLN A 271 13.59 28.57 -16.91
C GLN A 271 15.05 28.72 -16.49
N ASP A 272 15.50 29.97 -16.33
CA ASP A 272 16.86 30.25 -15.94
C ASP A 272 17.15 29.75 -14.52
N PRO A 273 18.36 29.21 -14.27
CA PRO A 273 18.77 28.87 -12.92
C PRO A 273 18.84 30.12 -12.05
N PRO A 274 18.63 30.00 -10.72
CA PRO A 274 18.75 31.13 -9.80
C PRO A 274 20.22 31.48 -9.56
N CYS A 275 20.89 32.09 -10.55
CA CYS A 275 22.35 32.31 -10.59
C CYS A 275 22.89 33.01 -9.35
N VAL A 276 22.26 34.11 -8.92
CA VAL A 276 22.69 34.89 -7.75
C VAL A 276 22.64 34.03 -6.48
N ASP A 277 21.52 33.34 -6.24
CA ASP A 277 21.38 32.48 -5.08
C ASP A 277 22.28 31.24 -5.14
N LEU A 278 22.54 30.71 -6.35
CA LEU A 278 23.43 29.58 -6.56
C LEU A 278 24.88 29.95 -6.21
N VAL A 279 25.36 31.11 -6.67
CA VAL A 279 26.70 31.62 -6.32
C VAL A 279 26.82 31.84 -4.81
N ARG A 280 25.80 32.46 -4.18
CA ARG A 280 25.76 32.63 -2.71
C ARG A 280 25.81 31.29 -1.98
N ALA A 281 24.99 30.32 -2.40
CA ALA A 281 24.95 28.99 -1.80
C ALA A 281 26.28 28.23 -1.97
N GLN A 282 26.95 28.36 -3.13
CA GLN A 282 28.26 27.76 -3.38
C GLN A 282 29.37 28.39 -2.51
N ARG A 283 29.38 29.73 -2.37
CA ARG A 283 30.31 30.44 -1.48
C ARG A 283 30.11 30.01 -0.02
N LEU A 284 28.87 29.91 0.44
CA LEU A 284 28.53 29.45 1.80
C LEU A 284 28.90 27.97 2.02
N LEU A 285 28.66 27.10 1.03
CA LEU A 285 29.10 25.71 1.09
C LEU A 285 30.64 25.63 1.18
N GLY A 286 31.37 26.47 0.45
CA GLY A 286 32.83 26.58 0.55
C GLY A 286 33.30 26.98 1.95
N CYS A 287 32.64 27.98 2.56
CA CYS A 287 32.91 28.38 3.95
C CYS A 287 32.62 27.23 4.93
N PHE A 288 31.51 26.53 4.74
CA PHE A 288 31.14 25.37 5.55
C PHE A 288 32.19 24.24 5.42
N GLN A 289 32.64 23.93 4.21
CA GLN A 289 33.71 22.96 3.96
C GLN A 289 35.04 23.37 4.59
N ALA A 290 35.35 24.67 4.60
CA ALA A 290 36.54 25.19 5.27
C ALA A 290 36.48 24.98 6.79
N VAL A 291 35.31 25.16 7.43
CA VAL A 291 35.11 24.83 8.85
C VAL A 291 35.34 23.34 9.12
N LEU A 292 34.89 22.46 8.22
CA LEU A 292 35.10 21.01 8.35
C LEU A 292 36.58 20.59 8.18
N SER A 293 37.42 21.46 7.60
CA SER A 293 38.81 21.14 7.25
C SER A 293 39.84 21.82 8.17
N VAL A 294 39.39 22.63 9.13
CA VAL A 294 40.24 23.40 10.04
C VAL A 294 39.87 23.10 11.49
N GLU A 295 40.85 22.64 12.27
CA GLU A 295 40.72 22.43 13.71
C GLU A 295 41.44 23.55 14.48
N LEU A 296 40.82 24.03 15.55
CA LEU A 296 41.40 25.01 16.47
C LEU A 296 42.12 24.27 17.60
N ASP A 297 43.44 24.43 17.70
CA ASP A 297 44.21 23.98 18.87
C ASP A 297 44.30 25.13 19.89
N PRO A 298 43.54 25.08 21.00
CA PRO A 298 43.54 26.14 22.00
C PRO A 298 44.82 26.16 22.84
N MET A 299 45.59 25.06 22.87
CA MET A 299 46.78 24.91 23.71
C MET A 299 48.03 25.43 23.00
N GLU A 300 48.21 25.12 21.72
CA GLU A 300 49.33 25.60 20.89
C GLU A 300 49.03 26.96 20.22
N GLY A 301 47.76 27.38 20.19
CA GLY A 301 47.34 28.66 19.61
C GLY A 301 47.51 28.73 18.09
N GLN A 302 47.35 27.59 17.41
CA GLN A 302 47.57 27.44 15.96
C GLN A 302 46.35 26.80 15.27
N LEU A 303 46.27 26.99 13.95
CA LEU A 303 45.29 26.34 13.07
C LEU A 303 45.88 25.05 12.51
N VAL A 304 45.17 23.94 12.65
CA VAL A 304 45.59 22.65 12.11
C VAL A 304 44.66 22.25 10.97
N GLU A 305 45.23 21.89 9.81
CA GLU A 305 44.45 21.35 8.69
C GLU A 305 44.24 19.85 8.91
N LYS A 306 43.00 19.40 8.70
CA LYS A 306 42.61 17.99 8.85
C LYS A 306 41.78 17.55 7.66
N GLU A 307 41.77 16.25 7.38
CA GLU A 307 40.81 15.70 6.44
C GLU A 307 39.39 15.88 6.95
N SER A 308 38.51 16.39 6.09
CA SER A 308 37.09 16.64 6.40
C SER A 308 36.32 15.38 6.79
N SER A 309 36.86 14.19 6.49
CA SER A 309 36.31 12.86 6.83
C SER A 309 36.47 12.50 8.32
N GLU A 310 37.36 13.17 9.05
CA GLU A 310 37.67 12.93 10.46
C GLU A 310 37.17 14.06 11.38
N TRP A 311 36.35 14.97 10.85
CA TRP A 311 35.78 16.08 11.60
C TRP A 311 34.74 15.56 12.60
N GLN A 312 34.68 16.18 13.78
CA GLN A 312 33.69 15.90 14.82
C GLN A 312 33.30 17.19 15.53
N LEU A 313 32.01 17.34 15.84
CA LEU A 313 31.52 18.49 16.59
C LEU A 313 31.94 18.38 18.06
N GLN A 314 33.04 19.04 18.44
CA GLN A 314 33.56 19.04 19.81
C GLN A 314 32.91 20.08 20.75
N GLY A 315 31.81 20.72 20.33
CA GLY A 315 31.10 21.71 21.14
C GLY A 315 31.88 23.02 21.42
N GLN A 316 32.95 23.30 20.65
CA GLN A 316 33.75 24.51 20.82
C GLN A 316 32.94 25.77 20.48
N PRO A 317 32.82 26.77 21.39
CA PRO A 317 31.99 27.96 21.18
C PRO A 317 32.36 28.77 19.92
N THR A 318 33.65 28.90 19.61
CA THR A 318 34.12 29.61 18.40
C THR A 318 33.62 28.94 17.12
N ILE A 319 33.66 27.60 17.04
CA ILE A 319 33.19 26.85 15.87
C ILE A 319 31.66 26.96 15.75
N LEU A 320 30.95 26.78 16.86
CA LEU A 320 29.49 26.89 16.91
C LEU A 320 28.97 28.28 16.49
N LEU A 321 29.60 29.36 16.98
CA LEU A 321 29.23 30.72 16.58
C LEU A 321 29.53 30.98 15.11
N THR A 322 30.64 30.46 14.58
CA THR A 322 30.98 30.58 13.16
C THR A 322 29.96 29.85 12.28
N LEU A 323 29.59 28.63 12.65
CA LEU A 323 28.56 27.85 11.96
C LEU A 323 27.19 28.54 12.05
N ALA A 324 26.84 29.14 13.19
CA ALA A 324 25.59 29.90 13.33
C ALA A 324 25.50 31.06 12.31
N HIS A 325 26.60 31.79 12.10
CA HIS A 325 26.63 32.86 11.08
C HIS A 325 26.54 32.30 9.66
N ILE A 326 27.17 31.17 9.34
CA ILE A 326 27.05 30.52 8.02
C ILE A 326 25.60 30.07 7.79
N PHE A 327 25.01 29.32 8.73
CA PHE A 327 23.65 28.80 8.63
C PHE A 327 22.59 29.91 8.63
N HIS A 328 22.87 31.06 9.25
CA HIS A 328 22.03 32.24 9.09
C HIS A 328 21.86 32.60 7.60
N HIS A 329 22.91 32.64 6.79
CA HIS A 329 22.73 32.95 5.36
C HIS A 329 22.39 31.71 4.51
N PHE A 330 22.77 30.50 4.96
CA PHE A 330 22.63 29.28 4.18
C PHE A 330 21.25 28.62 4.30
N ALA A 331 20.64 28.63 5.49
CA ALA A 331 19.36 27.95 5.74
C ALA A 331 18.21 28.40 4.81
N PRO A 332 17.99 29.71 4.54
CA PRO A 332 16.92 30.14 3.64
C PRO A 332 17.16 29.72 2.18
N LEU A 333 18.42 29.53 1.79
CA LEU A 333 18.79 29.02 0.46
C LEU A 333 18.52 27.52 0.36
N LEU A 334 18.72 26.76 1.44
CA LEU A 334 18.44 25.33 1.51
C LEU A 334 16.94 24.98 1.55
N CYS A 335 16.04 25.97 1.54
CA CYS A 335 14.62 25.75 1.30
C CYS A 335 14.25 25.75 -0.20
N LYS A 336 15.16 26.18 -1.08
CA LYS A 336 14.92 26.25 -2.53
C LYS A 336 15.32 24.95 -3.21
N VAL A 337 14.38 24.31 -3.90
CA VAL A 337 14.54 22.98 -4.54
C VAL A 337 15.80 22.90 -5.43
N TYR A 338 16.02 23.92 -6.27
CA TYR A 338 17.17 23.97 -7.16
C TYR A 338 18.50 23.92 -6.40
N LEU A 339 18.60 24.65 -5.28
CA LEU A 339 19.84 24.75 -4.49
C LEU A 339 20.07 23.50 -3.65
N VAL A 340 19.01 22.87 -3.14
CA VAL A 340 19.12 21.56 -2.48
C VAL A 340 19.72 20.53 -3.42
N GLU A 341 19.24 20.45 -4.67
CA GLU A 341 19.75 19.51 -5.67
C GLU A 341 21.15 19.88 -6.18
N ALA A 342 21.40 21.15 -6.49
CA ALA A 342 22.66 21.57 -7.08
C ALA A 342 23.81 21.59 -6.06
N VAL A 343 23.53 21.97 -4.81
CA VAL A 343 24.54 22.28 -3.80
C VAL A 343 24.59 21.20 -2.71
N LEU A 344 23.51 21.03 -1.94
CA LEU A 344 23.51 20.11 -0.79
C LEU A 344 23.61 18.64 -1.21
N MET A 345 22.82 18.22 -2.20
CA MET A 345 22.85 16.85 -2.71
C MET A 345 24.20 16.52 -3.35
N SER A 346 24.75 17.42 -4.16
CA SER A 346 26.10 17.27 -4.73
C SER A 346 27.19 17.15 -3.66
N PHE A 347 27.07 17.93 -2.58
CA PHE A 347 27.98 17.83 -1.44
C PHE A 347 27.88 16.48 -0.72
N LEU A 348 26.66 16.03 -0.40
CA LEU A 348 26.43 14.74 0.25
C LEU A 348 26.89 13.57 -0.63
N LEU A 349 26.65 13.60 -1.95
CA LEU A 349 27.19 12.61 -2.88
C LEU A 349 28.72 12.62 -2.89
N GLY A 350 29.34 13.80 -2.88
CA GLY A 350 30.79 13.93 -2.82
C GLY A 350 31.40 13.30 -1.56
N ILE A 351 30.70 13.35 -0.42
CA ILE A 351 31.10 12.65 0.81
C ILE A 351 30.97 11.12 0.63
N VAL A 352 29.86 10.67 0.04
CA VAL A 352 29.57 9.24 -0.19
C VAL A 352 30.56 8.62 -1.17
N GLU A 353 30.97 9.33 -2.22
CA GLU A 353 31.88 8.83 -3.26
C GLU A 353 33.33 8.70 -2.78
N LYS A 354 33.75 9.51 -1.80
CA LYS A 354 35.14 9.57 -1.33
C LYS A 354 35.41 8.77 -0.05
N GLY A 355 34.39 8.50 0.77
CA GLY A 355 34.54 7.91 2.10
C GLY A 355 34.32 6.39 2.18
N THR A 356 34.77 5.77 3.27
CA THR A 356 34.30 4.43 3.65
C THR A 356 32.88 4.52 4.24
N PRO A 357 32.06 3.44 4.20
CA PRO A 357 30.68 3.48 4.67
C PRO A 357 30.51 4.03 6.11
N ALA A 358 31.42 3.67 7.01
CA ALA A 358 31.39 4.14 8.40
C ALA A 358 31.71 5.65 8.53
N GLN A 359 32.70 6.15 7.78
CA GLN A 359 33.06 7.57 7.76
C GLN A 359 31.95 8.41 7.12
N THR A 360 31.39 7.93 6.00
CA THR A 360 30.25 8.57 5.33
C THR A 360 29.04 8.67 6.25
N GLN A 361 28.70 7.60 6.97
CA GLN A 361 27.59 7.60 7.92
C GLN A 361 27.82 8.63 9.03
N SER A 362 29.01 8.64 9.65
CA SER A 362 29.35 9.61 10.69
C SER A 362 29.22 11.07 10.19
N MET A 363 29.75 11.36 9.00
CA MET A 363 29.71 12.72 8.44
C MET A 363 28.29 13.15 8.06
N VAL A 364 27.47 12.26 7.50
CA VAL A 364 26.07 12.58 7.17
C VAL A 364 25.28 12.85 8.44
N HIS A 365 25.46 12.03 9.49
CA HIS A 365 24.82 12.27 10.79
C HIS A 365 25.18 13.65 11.35
N GLN A 366 26.47 14.00 11.36
CA GLN A 366 26.91 15.31 11.84
C GLN A 366 26.34 16.47 11.02
N VAL A 367 26.26 16.35 9.69
CA VAL A 367 25.64 17.40 8.86
C VAL A 367 24.17 17.56 9.23
N LEU A 368 23.43 16.46 9.42
CA LEU A 368 22.03 16.50 9.84
C LEU A 368 21.85 17.11 11.24
N ASP A 369 22.72 16.77 12.19
CA ASP A 369 22.73 17.36 13.53
C ASP A 369 22.94 18.88 13.46
N LEU A 370 23.81 19.35 12.56
CA LEU A 370 24.04 20.78 12.34
C LEU A 370 22.84 21.49 11.71
N LEU A 371 22.14 20.83 10.77
CA LEU A 371 20.87 21.36 10.24
C LEU A 371 19.85 21.52 11.37
N TRP A 372 19.72 20.49 12.23
CA TRP A 372 18.79 20.51 13.36
C TRP A 372 19.15 21.55 14.42
N LEU A 373 20.45 21.82 14.61
CA LEU A 373 20.93 22.76 15.62
C LEU A 373 20.75 24.23 15.19
N PHE A 374 20.94 24.54 13.90
CA PHE A 374 21.06 25.94 13.43
C PHE A 374 19.92 26.44 12.54
N MET A 375 19.11 25.55 11.97
CA MET A 375 17.96 25.93 11.13
C MET A 375 16.67 25.96 11.96
N GLU A 376 15.69 26.74 11.52
CA GLU A 376 14.35 26.71 12.13
C GLU A 376 13.56 25.48 11.67
N ASP A 377 12.59 25.01 12.46
CA ASP A 377 11.84 23.76 12.20
C ASP A 377 11.23 23.69 10.78
N TYR A 378 10.67 24.80 10.29
CA TYR A 378 10.09 24.87 8.95
C TYR A 378 11.17 24.78 7.84
N GLU A 379 12.37 25.30 8.09
CA GLU A 379 13.49 25.26 7.14
C GLU A 379 14.05 23.84 7.04
N VAL A 380 14.19 23.15 8.18
CA VAL A 380 14.62 21.75 8.22
C VAL A 380 13.60 20.86 7.50
N GLN A 381 12.31 21.05 7.80
CA GLN A 381 11.24 20.28 7.17
C GLN A 381 11.26 20.42 5.64
N ASP A 382 11.34 21.65 5.13
CA ASP A 382 11.38 21.89 3.68
C ASP A 382 12.66 21.35 3.06
N CYS A 383 13.83 21.60 3.66
CA CYS A 383 15.12 21.09 3.18
C CYS A 383 15.13 19.56 3.09
N LEU A 384 14.72 18.86 4.15
CA LEU A 384 14.67 17.39 4.18
C LEU A 384 13.64 16.84 3.20
N LYS A 385 12.47 17.48 3.07
CA LYS A 385 11.47 17.11 2.06
C LYS A 385 12.06 17.18 0.66
N GLN A 386 12.72 18.29 0.31
CA GLN A 386 13.33 18.44 -1.01
C GLN A 386 14.50 17.46 -1.23
N LEU A 387 15.32 17.23 -0.21
CA LEU A 387 16.43 16.27 -0.28
C LEU A 387 15.91 14.84 -0.51
N MET A 388 14.89 14.41 0.25
CA MET A 388 14.26 13.10 0.09
C MET A 388 13.61 12.95 -1.29
N MET A 389 12.90 13.97 -1.78
CA MET A 389 12.32 13.96 -3.13
C MET A 389 13.40 13.91 -4.22
N SER A 390 14.55 14.50 -3.98
CA SER A 390 15.72 14.46 -4.88
C SER A 390 16.39 13.10 -4.88
N LEU A 391 16.57 12.49 -3.70
CA LEU A 391 17.08 11.13 -3.54
C LEU A 391 16.16 10.08 -4.16
N LEU A 392 14.84 10.18 -3.95
CA LEU A 392 13.84 9.31 -4.56
C LEU A 392 13.90 9.36 -6.09
N ARG A 393 14.07 10.57 -6.63
CA ARG A 393 14.31 10.77 -8.06
C ARG A 393 15.60 10.08 -8.48
N LEU A 394 16.75 10.42 -7.88
CA LEU A 394 18.04 9.77 -8.19
C LEU A 394 17.99 8.23 -8.11
N TYR A 395 17.27 7.68 -7.14
CA TYR A 395 17.10 6.25 -6.95
C TYR A 395 16.23 5.60 -8.04
N ARG A 396 15.15 6.28 -8.48
CA ARG A 396 14.37 5.88 -9.67
C ARG A 396 15.24 5.80 -10.95
N PHE A 397 16.42 6.43 -10.97
CA PHE A 397 17.31 6.58 -12.12
C PHE A 397 18.58 5.71 -12.12
N SER A 398 18.70 4.67 -11.28
CA SER A 398 19.85 3.75 -11.41
C SER A 398 19.58 2.70 -12.51
N PRO A 399 20.28 2.74 -13.67
CA PRO A 399 20.15 1.72 -14.68
C PRO A 399 20.99 0.51 -14.23
N ILE A 400 20.36 -0.42 -13.51
CA ILE A 400 20.94 -1.76 -13.34
C ILE A 400 20.54 -2.54 -14.59
N VAL A 401 21.44 -2.59 -15.57
CA VAL A 401 21.37 -3.59 -16.64
C VAL A 401 22.05 -4.86 -16.10
N PRO A 402 21.27 -5.92 -15.88
CA PRO A 402 21.73 -7.23 -16.27
C PRO A 402 20.80 -7.73 -17.36
N ASP A 403 21.45 -8.07 -18.46
CA ASP A 403 21.00 -9.05 -19.43
C ASP A 403 20.61 -10.35 -18.69
N LEU A 404 19.60 -11.06 -19.19
CA LEU A 404 19.25 -12.49 -18.97
C LEU A 404 17.80 -12.75 -18.52
N GLY A 405 17.09 -13.44 -19.42
CA GLY A 405 15.77 -13.97 -19.21
C GLY A 405 15.68 -15.31 -18.46
N LEU A 406 14.43 -15.57 -18.09
CA LEU A 406 13.77 -16.81 -17.65
C LEU A 406 13.86 -17.20 -16.17
N GLN A 407 12.69 -17.13 -15.52
CA GLN A 407 12.20 -18.19 -14.64
C GLN A 407 10.75 -18.53 -15.00
N GLY A 408 10.50 -19.82 -15.23
CA GLY A 408 9.19 -20.43 -15.14
C GLY A 408 9.39 -21.85 -14.61
N ARG A 409 8.86 -22.11 -13.42
CA ARG A 409 8.60 -23.44 -12.85
C ARG A 409 7.12 -23.36 -12.44
N GLU A 410 6.23 -24.23 -12.91
CA GLU A 410 6.25 -25.67 -12.66
C GLU A 410 5.83 -26.49 -13.87
N SER A 411 6.69 -27.39 -14.35
CA SER A 411 6.25 -28.64 -14.98
C SER A 411 7.28 -29.72 -14.69
N LYS A 412 6.81 -30.84 -14.14
CA LYS A 412 7.61 -32.03 -13.83
C LYS A 412 7.98 -32.76 -15.12
N GLU A 413 8.99 -32.28 -15.81
CA GLU A 413 9.93 -33.12 -16.57
C GLU A 413 11.31 -32.48 -16.40
N VAL A 414 12.23 -33.17 -15.72
CA VAL A 414 13.60 -32.68 -15.51
C VAL A 414 14.32 -32.76 -16.87
N LYS A 415 14.24 -31.69 -17.65
CA LYS A 415 15.25 -31.44 -18.70
C LYS A 415 16.56 -31.11 -17.99
N GLU A 416 17.63 -31.80 -18.37
CA GLU A 416 18.98 -31.50 -17.88
C GLU A 416 19.32 -30.04 -18.17
N GLU A 417 19.49 -29.26 -17.10
CA GLU A 417 19.87 -27.84 -17.15
C GLU A 417 21.25 -27.71 -17.84
N THR A 418 21.32 -26.90 -18.89
CA THR A 418 22.55 -26.69 -19.67
C THR A 418 23.60 -25.93 -18.85
N ALA A 419 24.88 -26.07 -19.21
CA ALA A 419 25.98 -25.40 -18.50
C ALA A 419 25.85 -23.86 -18.53
N GLU A 420 25.27 -23.32 -19.61
CA GLU A 420 25.04 -21.89 -19.80
C GLU A 420 23.92 -21.36 -18.89
N GLU A 421 22.81 -22.11 -18.77
CA GLU A 421 21.72 -21.79 -17.83
C GLU A 421 22.20 -21.78 -16.38
N ARG A 422 23.06 -22.73 -15.98
CA ARG A 422 23.66 -22.76 -14.64
C ARG A 422 24.54 -21.54 -14.36
N LEU A 423 25.32 -21.10 -15.35
CA LEU A 423 26.19 -19.92 -15.21
C LEU A 423 25.37 -18.64 -15.02
N ARG A 424 24.30 -18.51 -15.81
CA ARG A 424 23.34 -17.39 -15.77
C ARG A 424 22.60 -17.34 -14.41
N ARG A 425 22.12 -18.48 -13.92
CA ARG A 425 21.49 -18.59 -12.59
C ARG A 425 22.41 -18.12 -11.47
N ARG A 426 23.66 -18.59 -11.47
CA ARG A 426 24.67 -18.15 -10.48
C ARG A 426 24.97 -16.65 -10.56
N ALA A 427 24.95 -16.06 -11.75
CA ALA A 427 25.13 -14.62 -11.91
C ALA A 427 23.94 -13.82 -11.36
N TYR A 428 22.72 -14.28 -11.62
CA TYR A 428 21.49 -13.72 -11.05
C TYR A 428 21.48 -13.81 -9.52
N GLU A 429 21.76 -14.98 -8.95
CA GLU A 429 21.84 -15.19 -7.49
C GLU A 429 22.87 -14.24 -6.86
N ARG A 430 24.05 -14.04 -7.48
CA ARG A 430 25.04 -13.07 -7.02
C ARG A 430 24.54 -11.62 -7.10
N GLY A 431 23.80 -11.28 -8.15
CA GLY A 431 23.16 -9.97 -8.32
C GLY A 431 22.15 -9.68 -7.22
N CYS A 432 21.24 -10.62 -6.97
CA CYS A 432 20.27 -10.56 -5.88
C CYS A 432 20.94 -10.43 -4.51
N GLN A 433 22.01 -11.19 -4.25
CA GLN A 433 22.77 -11.07 -2.99
C GLN A 433 23.42 -9.70 -2.81
N ARG A 434 24.02 -9.14 -3.87
CA ARG A 434 24.58 -7.78 -3.82
C ARG A 434 23.50 -6.74 -3.55
N LEU A 435 22.34 -6.91 -4.17
CA LEU A 435 21.20 -6.04 -3.97
C LEU A 435 20.71 -6.12 -2.52
N LYS A 436 20.50 -7.33 -2.00
CA LYS A 436 20.10 -7.58 -0.61
C LYS A 436 21.03 -6.87 0.37
N LYS A 437 22.36 -7.05 0.22
CA LYS A 437 23.37 -6.39 1.07
C LYS A 437 23.30 -4.86 1.07
N ARG A 438 22.98 -4.25 -0.07
CA ARG A 438 22.84 -2.79 -0.16
C ARG A 438 21.55 -2.30 0.50
N ILE A 439 20.47 -3.07 0.34
CA ILE A 439 19.19 -2.78 0.98
C ILE A 439 19.35 -2.87 2.49
N GLU A 440 19.96 -3.95 3.00
CA GLU A 440 20.18 -4.20 4.43
C GLU A 440 20.75 -2.97 5.16
N VAL A 441 21.76 -2.30 4.59
CA VAL A 441 22.34 -1.07 5.17
C VAL A 441 21.29 0.05 5.33
N VAL A 442 20.42 0.24 4.33
CA VAL A 442 19.36 1.25 4.39
C VAL A 442 18.28 0.84 5.38
N GLU A 443 17.92 -0.44 5.44
CA GLU A 443 16.94 -0.94 6.41
C GLU A 443 17.45 -0.78 7.84
N GLU A 444 18.72 -1.09 8.09
CA GLU A 444 19.36 -0.92 9.39
C GLU A 444 19.29 0.54 9.84
N LEU A 445 19.65 1.49 8.97
CA LEU A 445 19.53 2.92 9.28
C LEU A 445 18.08 3.33 9.61
N GLN A 446 17.11 2.86 8.84
CA GLN A 446 15.69 3.13 9.10
C GLN A 446 15.22 2.55 10.45
N VAL A 447 15.68 1.35 10.80
CA VAL A 447 15.41 0.75 12.11
C VAL A 447 16.06 1.55 13.23
N GLN A 448 17.29 2.05 13.05
CA GLN A 448 17.94 2.92 14.05
C GLN A 448 17.19 4.23 14.26
N ILE A 449 16.69 4.86 13.18
CA ILE A 449 15.83 6.05 13.29
C ILE A 449 14.56 5.71 14.08
N LEU A 450 13.90 4.58 13.77
CA LEU A 450 12.72 4.16 14.53
C LEU A 450 13.03 3.84 15.98
N LYS A 451 14.23 3.34 16.29
CA LYS A 451 14.63 3.14 17.67
C LYS A 451 14.68 4.47 18.41
N LEU A 452 15.36 5.48 17.85
CA LEU A 452 15.38 6.83 18.43
C LEU A 452 13.98 7.42 18.63
N LEU A 453 13.08 7.24 17.66
CA LEU A 453 11.69 7.71 17.74
C LEU A 453 10.83 6.94 18.75
N LEU A 454 11.25 5.74 19.16
CA LEU A 454 10.55 4.89 20.13
C LEU A 454 11.27 4.86 21.48
N ASP A 455 12.18 5.79 21.75
CA ASP A 455 12.82 5.91 23.06
C ASP A 455 11.86 6.56 24.08
N ASN A 456 11.89 6.04 25.31
CA ASN A 456 11.17 6.54 26.48
C ASN A 456 12.11 7.20 27.52
N LYS A 457 13.43 7.07 27.33
CA LYS A 457 14.47 7.53 28.27
C LYS A 457 14.99 8.93 27.97
N ASP A 458 14.52 9.55 26.89
CA ASP A 458 14.99 10.85 26.38
C ASP A 458 14.16 12.05 26.88
N ASP A 459 13.50 11.90 28.03
CA ASP A 459 12.71 12.93 28.70
C ASP A 459 13.62 14.03 29.28
N ASN A 460 14.01 15.00 28.44
CA ASN A 460 14.79 16.17 28.81
C ASN A 460 13.90 17.33 29.32
N GLY A 461 12.86 17.02 30.11
CA GLY A 461 11.90 18.01 30.61
C GLY A 461 10.76 18.33 29.64
N GLY A 462 10.47 17.40 28.71
CA GLY A 462 9.45 17.49 27.67
C GLY A 462 8.65 16.19 27.56
N GLU A 463 8.07 15.91 26.40
CA GLU A 463 7.42 14.61 26.13
C GLU A 463 8.45 13.66 25.49
N ALA A 464 8.58 12.42 26.00
CA ALA A 464 9.54 11.45 25.44
C ALA A 464 9.20 11.11 23.98
N SER A 465 10.22 10.81 23.16
CA SER A 465 10.05 10.67 21.70
C SER A 465 8.98 9.67 21.30
N ARG A 466 8.86 8.56 22.04
CA ARG A 466 7.84 7.53 21.79
C ARG A 466 6.41 8.07 21.86
N TYR A 467 6.08 8.93 22.81
CA TYR A 467 4.72 9.45 22.94
C TYR A 467 4.40 10.41 21.79
N ILE A 468 5.37 11.24 21.40
CA ILE A 468 5.24 12.11 20.22
C ILE A 468 5.02 11.25 18.96
N PHE A 469 5.83 10.20 18.79
CA PHE A 469 5.67 9.24 17.69
C PHE A 469 4.29 8.60 17.72
N LEU A 470 3.85 8.10 18.88
CA LEU A 470 2.59 7.40 19.04
C LEU A 470 1.38 8.29 18.71
N THR A 471 1.38 9.54 19.18
CA THR A 471 0.33 10.53 18.87
C THR A 471 0.26 10.78 17.36
N LYS A 472 1.39 11.01 16.71
CA LYS A 472 1.46 11.19 15.25
C LYS A 472 1.07 9.91 14.49
N PHE A 473 1.48 8.76 14.99
CA PHE A 473 1.20 7.46 14.38
C PHE A 473 -0.29 7.13 14.44
N ARG A 474 -0.95 7.39 15.57
CA ARG A 474 -2.40 7.24 15.72
C ARG A 474 -3.16 8.18 14.79
N LYS A 475 -2.74 9.44 14.67
CA LYS A 475 -3.33 10.39 13.72
C LYS A 475 -3.18 9.90 12.27
N PHE A 476 -2.01 9.41 11.90
CA PHE A 476 -1.80 8.79 10.59
C PHE A 476 -2.76 7.61 10.35
N LEU A 477 -2.94 6.72 11.32
CA LEU A 477 -3.87 5.60 11.18
C LEU A 477 -5.32 6.07 11.06
N GLN A 478 -5.72 7.12 11.79
CA GLN A 478 -7.06 7.73 11.70
C GLN A 478 -7.33 8.26 10.30
N GLU A 479 -6.39 9.01 9.72
CA GLU A 479 -6.48 9.57 8.37
C GLU A 479 -6.61 8.46 7.31
N ASN A 480 -5.95 7.32 7.51
CA ASN A 480 -5.99 6.17 6.59
C ASN A 480 -7.18 5.22 6.83
N ALA A 481 -7.78 5.21 8.03
CA ALA A 481 -8.95 4.39 8.36
C ALA A 481 -10.26 5.02 7.89
N SER A 482 -10.33 6.36 7.87
CA SER A 482 -11.60 7.09 7.75
C SER A 482 -12.34 6.94 6.42
N GLY A 483 -11.71 6.43 5.34
CA GLY A 483 -12.36 6.16 4.05
C GLY A 483 -13.10 7.34 3.38
N ARG A 484 -13.12 8.53 4.00
CA ARG A 484 -13.81 9.73 3.55
C ARG A 484 -13.01 10.35 2.40
N GLY A 485 -13.30 9.86 1.20
CA GLY A 485 -13.22 10.57 -0.08
C GLY A 485 -11.84 11.11 -0.49
N ASN A 486 -11.29 10.54 -1.57
CA ASN A 486 -10.42 11.22 -2.53
C ASN A 486 -9.25 12.08 -1.99
N MET A 487 -8.72 11.83 -0.79
CA MET A 487 -7.41 12.35 -0.42
C MET A 487 -6.34 11.43 -1.02
N PRO A 488 -5.33 11.97 -1.75
CA PRO A 488 -4.19 11.16 -2.14
C PRO A 488 -3.60 10.56 -0.86
N MET A 489 -3.45 9.23 -0.81
CA MET A 489 -2.84 8.59 0.35
C MET A 489 -1.52 9.30 0.66
N LEU A 490 -1.41 9.87 1.88
CA LEU A 490 -0.25 10.64 2.33
C LEU A 490 1.08 9.87 2.15
N CYS A 491 0.99 8.54 2.12
CA CYS A 491 2.09 7.64 1.86
C CYS A 491 1.64 6.56 0.85
N PRO A 492 2.36 6.36 -0.27
CA PRO A 492 2.07 5.25 -1.17
C PRO A 492 2.07 3.91 -0.42
N PRO A 493 1.05 3.05 -0.62
CA PRO A 493 0.86 1.82 0.16
C PRO A 493 2.07 0.87 0.21
N GLU A 494 2.92 0.89 -0.81
CA GLU A 494 4.14 0.08 -0.91
C GLU A 494 5.15 0.43 0.19
N TYR A 495 5.20 1.69 0.61
CA TYR A 495 6.07 2.12 1.71
C TYR A 495 5.55 1.64 3.06
N MET A 496 4.23 1.47 3.22
CA MET A 496 3.64 0.95 4.46
C MET A 496 4.09 -0.50 4.73
N VAL A 497 4.24 -1.31 3.67
CA VAL A 497 4.79 -2.67 3.77
C VAL A 497 6.20 -2.62 4.35
N CYS A 498 7.06 -1.78 3.76
CA CYS A 498 8.45 -1.66 4.21
C CYS A 498 8.49 -1.15 5.65
N PHE A 499 7.77 -0.06 5.95
CA PHE A 499 7.71 0.56 7.27
C PHE A 499 7.27 -0.41 8.35
N LEU A 500 6.23 -1.24 8.10
CA LEU A 500 5.75 -2.23 9.06
C LEU A 500 6.87 -3.17 9.53
N HIS A 501 7.71 -3.67 8.61
CA HIS A 501 8.82 -4.56 8.95
C HIS A 501 9.86 -3.87 9.85
N ARG A 502 10.18 -2.59 9.58
CA ARG A 502 11.14 -1.85 10.41
C ARG A 502 10.53 -1.52 11.78
N LEU A 503 9.22 -1.20 11.81
CA LEU A 503 8.49 -0.97 13.04
C LEU A 503 8.44 -2.22 13.92
N ILE A 504 8.16 -3.40 13.36
CA ILE A 504 8.22 -4.69 14.08
C ILE A 504 9.62 -4.91 14.65
N SER A 505 10.67 -4.65 13.86
CA SER A 505 12.06 -4.81 14.32
C SER A 505 12.40 -3.90 15.51
N ALA A 506 12.00 -2.61 15.45
CA ALA A 506 12.22 -1.66 16.53
C ALA A 506 11.37 -1.98 17.77
N LEU A 507 10.13 -2.41 17.58
CA LEU A 507 9.21 -2.80 18.65
C LEU A 507 9.74 -4.01 19.41
N ARG A 508 10.19 -5.06 18.70
CA ARG A 508 10.79 -6.25 19.33
C ARG A 508 12.04 -5.92 20.13
N TYR A 509 12.88 -5.02 19.62
CA TYR A 509 14.06 -4.55 20.34
C TYR A 509 13.72 -3.95 21.71
N TYR A 510 12.80 -2.97 21.77
CA TYR A 510 12.40 -2.36 23.04
C TYR A 510 11.62 -3.31 23.96
N TRP A 511 10.82 -4.21 23.38
CA TRP A 511 10.11 -5.23 24.14
C TRP A 511 11.09 -6.17 24.87
N ASP A 512 12.11 -6.66 24.17
CA ASP A 512 13.11 -7.54 24.76
C ASP A 512 14.07 -6.78 25.70
N GLU A 513 14.36 -5.50 25.45
CA GLU A 513 15.09 -4.62 26.38
C GLU A 513 14.31 -4.42 27.70
N TYR A 514 12.99 -4.24 27.62
CA TYR A 514 12.13 -4.15 28.79
C TYR A 514 12.15 -5.46 29.59
N LYS A 515 12.07 -6.61 28.91
CA LYS A 515 12.22 -7.93 29.54
C LYS A 515 13.58 -8.11 30.22
N ALA A 516 14.65 -7.64 29.60
CA ALA A 516 15.98 -7.69 30.20
C ALA A 516 16.07 -6.86 31.49
N SER A 517 15.34 -5.74 31.55
CA SER A 517 15.27 -4.85 32.71
C SER A 517 14.25 -5.30 33.77
N ASN A 518 13.21 -6.03 33.38
CA ASN A 518 12.14 -6.52 34.24
C ASN A 518 11.95 -8.04 34.10
N PRO A 519 12.52 -8.85 35.02
CA PRO A 519 12.47 -10.31 34.93
C PRO A 519 11.07 -10.92 34.93
N HIS A 520 10.04 -10.21 35.40
CA HIS A 520 8.65 -10.67 35.41
C HIS A 520 7.90 -10.39 34.11
N ALA A 521 8.49 -9.63 33.18
CA ALA A 521 7.88 -9.34 31.89
C ALA A 521 7.91 -10.55 30.94
N SER A 522 7.34 -10.44 29.74
CA SER A 522 7.39 -11.51 28.72
C SER A 522 8.32 -11.14 27.55
N PHE A 523 8.90 -12.13 26.88
CA PHE A 523 9.69 -11.90 25.65
C PHE A 523 8.78 -11.47 24.50
N SER A 524 9.34 -10.81 23.47
CA SER A 524 8.57 -10.38 22.30
C SER A 524 7.90 -11.56 21.58
N GLU A 525 8.48 -12.76 21.66
CA GLU A 525 7.93 -14.00 21.09
C GLU A 525 6.61 -14.45 21.74
N GLU A 526 6.31 -13.91 22.93
CA GLU A 526 5.10 -14.16 23.70
C GLU A 526 4.10 -13.00 23.67
N ALA A 527 4.39 -11.96 22.90
CA ALA A 527 3.57 -10.76 22.79
C ALA A 527 2.12 -11.04 22.34
N TYR A 528 1.18 -10.33 22.96
CA TYR A 528 -0.23 -10.26 22.60
C TYR A 528 -0.81 -8.93 23.07
N ILE A 529 -2.01 -8.58 22.58
CA ILE A 529 -2.75 -7.39 23.02
C ILE A 529 -3.76 -7.81 24.10
N PRO A 530 -3.65 -7.29 25.33
CA PRO A 530 -4.57 -7.65 26.41
C PRO A 530 -6.02 -7.23 26.11
N PRO A 531 -7.03 -8.09 26.39
CA PRO A 531 -8.44 -7.80 26.10
C PRO A 531 -8.99 -6.51 26.71
N GLN A 532 -8.39 -6.05 27.82
CA GLN A 532 -8.72 -4.81 28.54
C GLN A 532 -8.80 -3.60 27.61
N ILE A 533 -7.89 -3.55 26.63
CA ILE A 533 -7.75 -2.44 25.68
C ILE A 533 -8.99 -2.30 24.78
N PHE A 534 -9.76 -3.37 24.58
CA PHE A 534 -10.90 -3.37 23.65
C PHE A 534 -12.16 -2.74 24.23
N TYR A 535 -12.31 -2.75 25.57
CA TYR A 535 -13.55 -2.32 26.23
C TYR A 535 -13.35 -1.21 27.26
N ASN A 536 -12.12 -0.88 27.66
CA ASN A 536 -11.88 0.21 28.60
C ASN A 536 -12.02 1.60 27.97
N GLY A 537 -12.07 1.74 26.65
CA GLY A 537 -12.28 3.03 25.98
C GLY A 537 -11.07 3.98 25.99
N LYS A 538 -9.89 3.52 26.41
CA LYS A 538 -8.64 4.32 26.36
C LYS A 538 -8.00 4.36 24.97
N VAL A 539 -8.37 3.43 24.10
CA VAL A 539 -7.95 3.38 22.70
C VAL A 539 -9.13 3.66 21.79
N ASP A 540 -8.96 4.65 20.91
CA ASP A 540 -9.88 4.93 19.81
C ASP A 540 -9.52 4.06 18.59
N TYR A 541 -10.55 3.50 17.97
CA TYR A 541 -10.47 2.65 16.80
C TYR A 541 -11.28 3.22 15.62
N PHE A 542 -11.57 4.53 15.62
CA PHE A 542 -12.07 5.27 14.46
C PHE A 542 -13.35 4.65 13.85
N ASP A 543 -14.31 4.27 14.70
CA ASP A 543 -15.57 3.62 14.32
C ASP A 543 -15.44 2.26 13.61
N LEU A 544 -14.27 1.62 13.63
CA LEU A 544 -14.09 0.25 13.13
C LEU A 544 -15.02 -0.73 13.86
N GLN A 545 -15.61 -1.66 13.11
CA GLN A 545 -16.56 -2.62 13.66
C GLN A 545 -15.93 -3.54 14.72
N ARG A 546 -16.74 -3.90 15.72
CA ARG A 546 -16.40 -4.92 16.71
C ARG A 546 -17.07 -6.23 16.34
N LEU A 547 -16.59 -7.34 16.90
CA LEU A 547 -17.18 -8.65 16.65
C LEU A 547 -18.69 -8.69 16.94
N GLY A 548 -19.13 -8.07 18.03
CA GLY A 548 -20.55 -8.00 18.39
C GLY A 548 -21.33 -6.85 17.74
N GLY A 549 -20.74 -6.14 16.76
CA GLY A 549 -21.35 -5.03 16.05
C GLY A 549 -20.88 -3.65 16.52
N LEU A 550 -21.80 -2.68 16.57
CA LEU A 550 -21.48 -1.29 16.94
C LEU A 550 -21.07 -1.19 18.42
N LEU A 551 -20.02 -0.42 18.70
CA LEU A 551 -19.51 -0.21 20.07
C LEU A 551 -20.57 0.38 21.01
N SER A 552 -21.41 1.30 20.51
CA SER A 552 -22.52 1.90 21.28
C SER A 552 -23.56 0.86 21.70
N HIS A 553 -23.90 -0.06 20.80
CA HIS A 553 -24.80 -1.17 21.08
C HIS A 553 -24.21 -2.12 22.13
N LEU A 554 -22.91 -2.45 22.02
CA LEU A 554 -22.23 -3.32 22.97
C LEU A 554 -22.17 -2.71 24.37
N ARG A 555 -21.83 -1.41 24.47
CA ARG A 555 -21.87 -0.68 25.74
C ARG A 555 -23.26 -0.71 26.39
N LYS A 556 -24.34 -0.67 25.60
CA LYS A 556 -25.70 -0.74 26.13
C LYS A 556 -26.12 -2.15 26.57
N THR A 557 -25.76 -3.16 25.79
CA THR A 557 -26.21 -4.56 25.99
C THR A 557 -25.37 -5.34 26.99
N LEU A 558 -24.05 -5.07 27.05
CA LEU A 558 -23.10 -5.79 27.90
C LEU A 558 -22.59 -4.96 29.10
N LYS A 559 -23.30 -3.89 29.48
CA LYS A 559 -22.94 -3.03 30.62
C LYS A 559 -22.81 -3.78 31.95
N ASP A 560 -23.68 -4.75 32.20
CA ASP A 560 -23.72 -5.50 33.46
C ASP A 560 -22.56 -6.51 33.50
N ASP A 561 -22.21 -7.06 32.34
CA ASP A 561 -21.02 -7.91 32.15
C ASP A 561 -19.72 -7.12 32.33
N LEU A 562 -19.64 -5.89 31.80
CA LEU A 562 -18.49 -5.00 32.04
C LEU A 562 -18.32 -4.65 33.53
N ALA A 563 -19.43 -4.36 34.21
CA ALA A 563 -19.41 -4.00 35.62
C ALA A 563 -19.06 -5.19 36.53
N SER A 564 -19.45 -6.41 36.15
CA SER A 564 -19.21 -7.62 36.94
C SER A 564 -17.87 -8.30 36.65
N LYS A 565 -17.44 -8.35 35.38
CA LYS A 565 -16.23 -9.06 34.95
C LYS A 565 -14.98 -8.17 34.87
N ALA A 566 -15.15 -6.87 34.61
CA ALA A 566 -14.03 -5.94 34.42
C ALA A 566 -14.04 -4.75 35.40
N ASN A 567 -15.01 -4.68 36.33
CA ASN A 567 -15.19 -3.56 37.27
C ASN A 567 -15.31 -2.17 36.61
N ILE A 568 -15.75 -2.12 35.34
CA ILE A 568 -15.92 -0.89 34.57
C ILE A 568 -17.40 -0.49 34.57
N VAL A 569 -17.69 0.78 34.87
CA VAL A 569 -19.03 1.37 34.76
C VAL A 569 -19.03 2.45 33.69
N ILE A 570 -19.91 2.31 32.71
CA ILE A 570 -20.07 3.28 31.61
C ILE A 570 -20.76 4.55 32.15
N ASP A 571 -20.27 5.72 31.73
CA ASP A 571 -20.88 7.00 32.06
C ASP A 571 -22.30 7.09 31.45
N PRO A 572 -23.36 7.37 32.24
CA PRO A 572 -24.72 7.54 31.72
C PRO A 572 -24.86 8.57 30.58
N LEU A 573 -23.96 9.55 30.50
CA LEU A 573 -23.92 10.54 29.42
C LEU A 573 -23.51 9.93 28.06
N GLU A 574 -22.61 8.94 28.04
CA GLU A 574 -22.25 8.22 26.80
C GLU A 574 -23.37 7.32 26.28
N LEU A 575 -24.27 6.88 27.17
CA LEU A 575 -25.46 6.09 26.79
C LEU A 575 -26.58 6.97 26.18
N GLN A 576 -26.56 8.28 26.43
CA GLN A 576 -27.53 9.24 25.90
C GLN A 576 -27.11 9.82 24.54
N ALA A 577 -25.81 9.93 24.25
CA ALA A 577 -25.29 10.40 22.96
C ALA A 577 -25.56 9.45 21.76
N ALA A 578 -26.29 8.35 21.99
CA ALA A 578 -26.61 7.32 20.98
C ALA A 578 -28.11 7.31 20.59
N THR A 579 -28.83 8.43 20.71
CA THR A 579 -30.13 8.62 20.08
C THR A 579 -29.97 9.31 18.74
N MET A 580 -30.45 8.65 17.70
CA MET A 580 -30.34 9.00 16.27
C MET A 580 -31.31 10.13 15.87
N ASP A 581 -31.33 11.25 16.62
CA ASP A 581 -32.31 12.34 16.43
C ASP A 581 -31.70 13.76 16.34
N ASP A 582 -30.37 13.93 16.44
CA ASP A 582 -29.70 15.25 16.32
C ASP A 582 -28.69 15.28 15.16
N LEU A 583 -29.16 14.96 13.95
CA LEU A 583 -28.47 15.33 12.70
C LEU A 583 -29.35 16.32 11.96
N ASP A 584 -29.34 17.58 12.41
CA ASP A 584 -29.56 18.76 11.58
C ASP A 584 -29.18 20.00 12.43
N GLU A 585 -28.17 20.74 11.95
CA GLU A 585 -27.69 22.08 12.36
C GLU A 585 -26.18 22.12 12.70
N ASP A 586 -25.34 21.98 11.66
CA ASP A 586 -23.98 22.52 11.70
C ASP A 586 -24.06 24.05 11.52
N ASP A 587 -24.07 24.77 12.65
CA ASP A 587 -23.80 26.21 12.74
C ASP A 587 -22.28 26.45 12.65
N GLU A 588 -21.80 26.96 11.51
CA GLU A 588 -20.48 27.60 11.43
C GLU A 588 -20.49 28.94 12.21
N PRO A 589 -19.46 29.24 13.04
CA PRO A 589 -19.36 30.55 13.67
C PRO A 589 -18.83 31.57 12.68
N THR A 590 -19.72 32.45 12.19
CA THR A 590 -19.37 33.63 11.40
C THR A 590 -19.04 34.83 12.30
N GLN A 591 -17.86 35.43 12.11
CA GLN A 591 -17.66 36.88 12.29
C GLN A 591 -16.65 37.42 11.28
N ALA A 592 -17.13 38.18 10.28
CA ALA A 592 -16.95 39.63 10.24
C ALA A 592 -17.34 40.23 8.88
N ALA A 593 -18.36 41.09 8.94
CA ALA A 593 -18.53 42.34 8.19
C ALA A 593 -18.82 42.33 6.67
N THR A 594 -20.02 42.88 6.40
CA THR A 594 -20.36 43.94 5.43
C THR A 594 -20.83 43.60 4.01
N GLN A 595 -22.12 43.93 3.81
CA GLN A 595 -22.76 44.61 2.66
C GLN A 595 -23.43 43.80 1.53
N ARG A 596 -24.77 43.65 1.69
CA ARG A 596 -25.87 44.14 0.82
C ARG A 596 -26.11 43.48 -0.58
N PRO A 597 -27.34 43.58 -1.16
CA PRO A 597 -28.26 42.42 -1.16
C PRO A 597 -29.01 42.14 -2.50
N MET A 598 -29.83 41.07 -2.46
CA MET A 598 -31.14 40.85 -3.12
C MET A 598 -31.25 40.47 -4.61
N GLN A 599 -32.14 39.46 -4.83
CA GLN A 599 -33.19 39.24 -5.87
C GLN A 599 -33.09 37.81 -6.46
N SER A 600 -33.98 36.84 -6.16
CA SER A 600 -35.44 36.67 -6.35
C SER A 600 -35.83 36.00 -7.68
N LEU A 601 -36.81 35.08 -7.57
CA LEU A 601 -37.74 34.50 -8.57
C LEU A 601 -37.39 33.09 -9.13
N ALA A 602 -38.31 32.17 -9.42
CA ALA A 602 -39.65 31.73 -8.94
C ALA A 602 -40.18 30.66 -9.95
N MET A 603 -41.20 29.89 -9.53
CA MET A 603 -42.22 29.14 -10.30
C MET A 603 -41.87 27.71 -10.79
N GLU A 604 -42.51 26.65 -10.26
CA GLU A 604 -43.88 26.06 -10.48
C GLU A 604 -43.73 24.80 -11.36
N GLY A 605 -44.37 23.63 -11.21
CA GLY A 605 -45.44 23.11 -10.35
C GLY A 605 -46.20 22.01 -11.16
N ALA A 606 -46.48 20.82 -10.60
CA ALA A 606 -47.58 19.90 -11.01
C ALA A 606 -47.65 18.60 -10.16
N LEU A 607 -48.87 18.24 -9.72
CA LEU A 607 -49.35 16.99 -9.06
C LEU A 607 -50.42 16.33 -9.98
N PRO A 608 -51.16 15.19 -9.70
CA PRO A 608 -51.30 14.37 -8.46
C PRO A 608 -51.47 12.80 -8.59
N LEU A 609 -51.15 12.06 -7.50
CA LEU A 609 -51.82 10.90 -6.80
C LEU A 609 -52.39 9.64 -7.53
N PRO A 610 -52.36 8.40 -6.91
CA PRO A 610 -53.13 8.04 -5.70
C PRO A 610 -52.46 7.13 -4.61
N ARG A 611 -53.03 7.22 -3.39
CA ARG A 611 -52.79 6.58 -2.06
C ARG A 611 -53.47 5.17 -1.94
N PRO A 612 -53.45 4.38 -0.82
CA PRO A 612 -53.31 4.73 0.63
C PRO A 612 -52.48 3.77 1.56
N GLY A 613 -51.90 4.23 2.67
CA GLY A 613 -52.43 4.22 4.07
C GLY A 613 -51.66 3.17 4.91
N TRP A 614 -51.18 3.33 6.14
CA TRP A 614 -51.70 3.98 7.36
C TRP A 614 -50.54 4.20 8.36
N LEU A 615 -50.43 5.38 8.99
CA LEU A 615 -49.78 5.57 10.30
C LEU A 615 -50.54 6.66 11.05
N SER A 616 -50.96 6.35 12.27
CA SER A 616 -51.67 7.24 13.19
C SER A 616 -50.74 7.55 14.37
N SER A 617 -50.49 8.84 14.60
CA SER A 617 -50.00 9.41 15.88
C SER A 617 -51.19 9.57 16.86
N PRO A 618 -50.98 9.95 18.13
CA PRO A 618 -51.07 11.40 18.40
C PRO A 618 -50.14 11.96 19.49
N THR A 619 -49.75 13.21 19.25
CA THR A 619 -49.16 14.21 20.15
C THR A 619 -50.15 14.83 21.15
N LEU A 620 -49.66 15.19 22.34
CA LEU A 620 -50.12 16.30 23.20
C LEU A 620 -49.05 16.47 24.31
N GLY A 621 -48.47 17.61 24.65
CA GLY A 621 -48.75 19.01 24.35
C GLY A 621 -48.47 19.85 25.61
N ARG A 622 -47.37 20.63 25.60
CA ARG A 622 -47.08 21.88 26.34
C ARG A 622 -47.36 21.96 27.86
N ALA A 623 -46.33 22.32 28.64
CA ALA A 623 -46.18 23.70 29.16
C ALA A 623 -44.99 23.89 30.12
N ASN A 624 -44.36 25.06 29.94
CA ASN A 624 -43.64 25.88 30.92
C ASN A 624 -42.12 25.72 31.15
N ARG A 625 -41.45 26.72 30.58
CA ARG A 625 -40.16 27.34 30.89
C ARG A 625 -40.02 27.77 32.37
N PHE A 626 -38.76 28.06 32.70
CA PHE A 626 -38.21 28.82 33.84
C PHE A 626 -37.77 28.00 35.05
N LEU A 627 -36.47 27.66 35.12
CA LEU A 627 -35.47 28.41 35.90
C LEU A 627 -34.12 27.66 35.84
N SER A 628 -33.09 28.35 35.35
CA SER A 628 -31.70 27.95 35.58
C SER A 628 -31.27 28.29 37.00
N THR A 629 -30.24 27.58 37.43
CA THR A 629 -29.15 28.00 38.33
C THR A 629 -29.20 27.56 39.79
N ALA A 630 -28.14 26.82 40.14
CA ALA A 630 -27.42 26.81 41.41
C ALA A 630 -28.03 26.13 42.66
N ALA A 631 -27.33 25.05 43.03
CA ALA A 631 -26.68 24.86 44.32
C ALA A 631 -27.37 23.99 45.38
N VAL A 632 -26.46 23.28 46.06
CA VAL A 632 -26.54 22.65 47.40
C VAL A 632 -26.97 21.18 47.44
N SER A 633 -25.94 20.34 47.33
CA SER A 633 -25.47 19.36 48.33
C SER A 633 -26.46 18.68 49.30
N LEU A 634 -26.07 17.43 49.59
CA LEU A 634 -26.40 16.59 50.74
C LEU A 634 -27.58 15.63 50.52
N MET A 635 -27.27 14.34 50.35
CA MET A 635 -27.61 13.28 51.31
C MET A 635 -26.95 11.95 50.88
N THR A 636 -25.83 11.61 51.53
CA THR A 636 -25.33 10.24 51.60
C THR A 636 -26.06 9.46 52.69
N PRO A 637 -26.41 8.18 52.46
CA PRO A 637 -26.41 7.18 53.51
C PRO A 637 -25.36 6.10 53.23
N ARG A 638 -24.35 6.09 54.13
CA ARG A 638 -23.59 4.97 54.71
C ARG A 638 -23.24 3.74 53.85
N ARG A 639 -21.91 3.55 53.69
CA ARG A 639 -21.21 2.32 53.24
C ARG A 639 -21.53 1.08 54.08
N PRO A 640 -21.62 -0.11 53.45
CA PRO A 640 -21.04 -1.35 53.94
C PRO A 640 -19.64 -1.58 53.33
N LEU A 641 -18.78 -2.28 54.05
CA LEU A 641 -17.37 -2.52 53.71
C LEU A 641 -17.17 -3.58 52.60
N SER A 642 -16.11 -3.34 51.82
CA SER A 642 -15.40 -4.18 50.83
C SER A 642 -16.14 -4.63 49.57
N THR A 643 -16.32 -3.70 48.63
CA THR A 643 -16.39 -3.99 47.19
C THR A 643 -15.40 -3.04 46.50
N SER A 644 -14.52 -3.54 45.61
CA SER A 644 -13.60 -2.69 44.84
C SER A 644 -14.36 -1.49 44.24
N GLU A 645 -13.83 -0.28 44.38
CA GLU A 645 -14.44 0.92 43.79
C GLU A 645 -14.57 0.71 42.28
N LYS A 646 -15.81 0.69 41.78
CA LYS A 646 -16.10 0.55 40.35
C LYS A 646 -15.57 1.78 39.61
N VAL A 647 -14.75 1.56 38.58
CA VAL A 647 -14.07 2.66 37.88
C VAL A 647 -14.93 3.15 36.72
N LYS A 648 -15.20 4.45 36.68
CA LYS A 648 -15.89 5.11 35.57
C LYS A 648 -14.89 5.40 34.47
N VAL A 649 -15.17 4.97 33.23
CA VAL A 649 -14.27 5.22 32.10
C VAL A 649 -15.00 5.93 30.97
N ARG A 650 -14.29 6.85 30.31
CA ARG A 650 -14.75 7.65 29.16
C ARG A 650 -13.83 7.40 27.97
N THR A 651 -14.39 7.51 26.78
CA THR A 651 -13.62 7.47 25.53
C THR A 651 -12.83 8.77 25.38
N LEU A 652 -11.50 8.68 25.25
CA LEU A 652 -10.62 9.84 25.07
C LEU A 652 -10.19 9.95 23.61
N SER A 653 -10.29 11.14 23.02
CA SER A 653 -9.71 11.37 21.69
C SER A 653 -8.18 11.39 21.76
N VAL A 654 -7.51 11.17 20.62
CA VAL A 654 -6.03 11.13 20.56
C VAL A 654 -5.40 12.38 21.18
N GLU A 655 -6.01 13.55 20.98
CA GLU A 655 -5.52 14.86 21.45
C GLU A 655 -5.74 15.11 22.95
N GLN A 656 -6.58 14.29 23.60
CA GLN A 656 -6.94 14.45 25.02
C GLN A 656 -6.17 13.51 25.96
N ARG A 657 -5.35 12.59 25.43
CA ARG A 657 -4.68 11.55 26.22
C ARG A 657 -3.33 12.03 26.77
N THR A 658 -3.10 11.80 28.06
CA THR A 658 -1.84 12.13 28.74
C THR A 658 -0.96 10.89 28.94
N ARG A 659 0.32 11.09 29.30
CA ARG A 659 1.24 9.99 29.69
C ARG A 659 0.65 9.11 30.81
N GLU A 660 -0.02 9.72 31.78
CA GLU A 660 -0.67 9.00 32.89
C GLU A 660 -1.85 8.14 32.41
N ASP A 661 -2.57 8.57 31.37
CA ASP A 661 -3.65 7.77 30.77
C ASP A 661 -3.16 6.51 30.05
N ILE A 662 -1.91 6.51 29.59
CA ILE A 662 -1.29 5.39 28.88
C ILE A 662 -0.57 4.46 29.87
N GLU A 663 0.41 4.97 30.64
CA GLU A 663 1.21 4.10 31.51
C GLU A 663 0.50 3.75 32.83
N GLY A 664 -0.30 4.65 33.41
CA GLY A 664 -0.87 4.46 34.75
C GLY A 664 0.19 4.39 35.86
N SER A 665 -0.22 4.36 37.12
CA SER A 665 0.73 4.24 38.25
C SER A 665 0.97 2.77 38.66
N HIS A 666 0.06 1.87 38.30
CA HIS A 666 0.09 0.43 38.62
C HIS A 666 -0.41 -0.47 37.47
N TRP A 667 -0.13 -1.78 37.55
CA TRP A 667 -0.44 -2.83 36.53
C TRP A 667 -1.93 -3.10 36.23
N ASN A 668 -2.85 -2.25 36.67
CA ASN A 668 -4.28 -2.29 36.34
C ASN A 668 -4.84 -0.85 36.22
N GLU A 669 -3.99 0.07 35.79
CA GLU A 669 -4.28 1.48 35.56
C GLU A 669 -3.81 1.87 34.15
N GLY A 670 -4.07 3.12 33.73
CA GLY A 670 -3.73 3.58 32.38
C GLY A 670 -4.44 2.75 31.30
N LEU A 671 -3.67 2.24 30.34
CA LEU A 671 -4.15 1.46 29.19
C LEU A 671 -4.70 0.08 29.56
N LEU A 672 -4.31 -0.51 30.69
CA LEU A 672 -4.68 -1.88 31.10
C LEU A 672 -5.74 -1.92 32.19
N LEU A 673 -6.46 -0.83 32.38
CA LEU A 673 -7.58 -0.76 33.33
C LEU A 673 -8.67 -1.80 33.00
N GLY A 674 -9.13 -2.51 34.03
CA GLY A 674 -10.27 -3.42 33.95
C GLY A 674 -9.87 -4.87 33.64
N ARG A 675 -8.80 -5.35 34.28
CA ARG A 675 -8.30 -6.72 34.16
C ARG A 675 -9.39 -7.77 34.48
N PRO A 676 -9.69 -8.70 33.56
CA PRO A 676 -10.60 -9.81 33.82
C PRO A 676 -9.88 -10.90 34.64
N PRO A 677 -10.61 -11.78 35.35
CA PRO A 677 -10.01 -12.81 36.20
C PRO A 677 -9.20 -13.87 35.43
N GLU A 678 -9.46 -14.04 34.13
CA GLU A 678 -8.76 -14.98 33.26
C GLU A 678 -7.39 -14.47 32.76
N GLU A 679 -7.10 -13.16 32.90
CA GLU A 679 -5.82 -12.58 32.47
C GLU A 679 -4.74 -12.70 33.56
N PRO A 680 -3.49 -13.05 33.20
CA PRO A 680 -2.40 -13.19 34.15
C PRO A 680 -2.09 -11.87 34.86
N GLU A 681 -1.62 -11.97 36.11
CA GLU A 681 -1.24 -10.79 36.91
C GLU A 681 0.14 -10.23 36.53
N GLN A 682 0.86 -10.90 35.62
CA GLN A 682 2.23 -10.53 35.25
C GLN A 682 2.25 -9.45 34.17
N PRO A 683 3.21 -8.52 34.26
CA PRO A 683 3.41 -7.51 33.22
C PRO A 683 3.83 -8.13 31.89
N LEU A 684 3.35 -7.59 30.78
CA LEU A 684 3.82 -7.99 29.45
C LEU A 684 5.01 -7.15 28.99
N THR A 685 4.80 -5.84 28.94
CA THR A 685 5.73 -4.81 28.49
C THR A 685 5.22 -3.43 28.95
N GLU A 686 5.87 -2.34 28.54
CA GLU A 686 5.36 -0.97 28.74
C GLU A 686 4.04 -0.74 27.99
N ASN A 687 3.10 0.00 28.59
CA ASN A 687 1.76 0.17 27.99
C ASN A 687 1.84 0.94 26.66
N SER A 688 2.77 1.90 26.55
CA SER A 688 3.05 2.59 25.29
C SER A 688 3.45 1.63 24.15
N LEU A 689 4.22 0.57 24.43
CA LEU A 689 4.61 -0.44 23.41
C LEU A 689 3.43 -1.32 22.98
N LEU A 690 2.51 -1.63 23.89
CA LEU A 690 1.26 -2.33 23.54
C LEU A 690 0.42 -1.52 22.56
N GLU A 691 0.35 -0.20 22.76
CA GLU A 691 -0.39 0.67 21.87
C GLU A 691 0.27 0.82 20.48
N VAL A 692 1.62 0.85 20.42
CA VAL A 692 2.34 0.77 19.13
C VAL A 692 2.06 -0.56 18.42
N LEU A 693 2.03 -1.68 19.16
CA LEU A 693 1.73 -3.00 18.59
C LEU A 693 0.31 -3.07 18.01
N ASP A 694 -0.69 -2.56 18.73
CA ASP A 694 -2.08 -2.43 18.24
C ASP A 694 -2.13 -1.60 16.94
N GLY A 695 -1.41 -0.46 16.91
CA GLY A 695 -1.30 0.35 15.70
C GLY A 695 -0.65 -0.36 14.52
N ALA A 696 0.37 -1.20 14.76
CA ALA A 696 1.01 -2.01 13.72
C ALA A 696 0.06 -3.08 13.14
N ILE A 697 -0.75 -3.73 13.99
CA ILE A 697 -1.78 -4.69 13.56
C ILE A 697 -2.86 -3.98 12.73
N MET A 698 -3.31 -2.81 13.16
CA MET A 698 -4.27 -1.99 12.42
C MET A 698 -3.71 -1.53 11.07
N MET A 699 -2.43 -1.11 11.01
CA MET A 699 -1.76 -0.78 9.74
C MET A 699 -1.78 -1.97 8.77
N TYR A 700 -1.54 -3.19 9.26
CA TYR A 700 -1.57 -4.38 8.42
C TYR A 700 -2.96 -4.61 7.80
N ASN A 701 -4.00 -4.40 8.61
CA ASN A 701 -5.39 -4.49 8.16
C ASN A 701 -5.75 -3.39 7.13
N LEU A 702 -5.29 -2.16 7.31
CA LEU A 702 -5.69 -1.04 6.44
C LEU A 702 -5.15 -1.15 5.01
N SER A 703 -3.89 -1.56 4.83
CA SER A 703 -3.27 -1.54 3.49
C SER A 703 -2.23 -2.62 3.20
N VAL A 704 -1.43 -3.04 4.18
CA VAL A 704 -0.23 -3.88 3.92
C VAL A 704 -0.60 -5.22 3.29
N HIS A 705 -1.62 -5.91 3.80
CA HIS A 705 -2.01 -7.22 3.28
C HIS A 705 -2.43 -7.18 1.79
N GLN A 706 -3.07 -6.09 1.35
CA GLN A 706 -3.48 -5.91 -0.04
C GLN A 706 -2.27 -5.71 -0.95
N GLN A 707 -1.26 -4.97 -0.47
CA GLN A 707 -0.04 -4.72 -1.21
C GLN A 707 0.83 -5.96 -1.33
N LEU A 708 0.92 -6.76 -0.26
CA LEU A 708 1.56 -8.07 -0.32
C LEU A 708 0.92 -8.97 -1.39
N GLY A 709 -0.41 -8.91 -1.57
CA GLY A 709 -1.09 -9.64 -2.65
C GLY A 709 -0.80 -9.08 -4.04
N LYS A 710 -0.84 -7.75 -4.23
CA LYS A 710 -0.56 -7.11 -5.52
C LYS A 710 0.87 -7.38 -6.03
N MET A 711 1.84 -7.48 -5.12
CA MET A 711 3.24 -7.72 -5.47
C MET A 711 3.49 -9.13 -6.02
N VAL A 712 2.61 -10.11 -5.73
CA VAL A 712 2.66 -11.46 -6.35
C VAL A 712 2.32 -11.41 -7.83
N GLY A 713 1.45 -10.46 -8.24
CA GLY A 713 1.09 -10.29 -9.64
C GLY A 713 2.29 -10.06 -10.56
N VAL A 714 3.41 -9.55 -10.04
CA VAL A 714 4.67 -9.44 -10.81
C VAL A 714 5.19 -10.83 -11.21
N SER A 715 5.08 -11.83 -10.33
CA SER A 715 5.46 -13.21 -10.65
C SER A 715 4.53 -13.84 -11.68
N ASP A 716 3.23 -13.53 -11.60
CA ASP A 716 2.25 -14.01 -12.58
C ASP A 716 2.53 -13.39 -13.97
N ASP A 717 2.80 -12.09 -14.01
CA ASP A 717 3.22 -11.39 -15.24
C ASP A 717 4.51 -12.02 -15.81
N VAL A 718 5.52 -12.30 -14.97
CA VAL A 718 6.76 -12.99 -15.42
C VAL A 718 6.43 -14.32 -16.08
N ASN A 719 5.56 -15.12 -15.47
CA ASN A 719 5.16 -16.42 -16.02
C ASN A 719 4.40 -16.27 -17.35
N GLU A 720 3.43 -15.35 -17.42
CA GLU A 720 2.64 -15.11 -18.63
C GLU A 720 3.52 -14.68 -19.80
N TYR A 721 4.42 -13.71 -19.60
CA TYR A 721 5.34 -13.26 -20.64
C TYR A 721 6.39 -14.32 -21.00
N ALA A 722 6.85 -15.14 -20.04
CA ALA A 722 7.73 -16.26 -20.32
C ALA A 722 7.04 -17.34 -21.18
N MET A 723 5.75 -17.60 -20.94
CA MET A 723 4.96 -18.52 -21.77
C MET A 723 4.72 -17.94 -23.17
N ALA A 724 4.34 -16.66 -23.26
CA ALA A 724 4.16 -15.96 -24.52
C ALA A 724 5.45 -15.94 -25.37
N LEU A 725 6.61 -15.75 -24.73
CA LEU A 725 7.91 -15.82 -25.38
C LEU A 725 8.20 -17.22 -25.93
N ARG A 726 7.99 -18.27 -25.12
CA ARG A 726 8.17 -19.67 -25.56
C ARG A 726 7.26 -20.04 -26.73
N ASP A 727 5.98 -19.67 -26.68
CA ASP A 727 5.04 -19.91 -27.78
C ASP A 727 5.46 -19.13 -29.04
N THR A 728 5.95 -17.90 -28.88
CA THR A 728 6.50 -17.11 -30.00
C THR A 728 7.73 -17.76 -30.60
N GLU A 729 8.67 -18.28 -29.80
CA GLU A 729 9.84 -19.01 -30.26
C GLU A 729 9.47 -20.29 -31.01
N ASP A 730 8.48 -21.03 -30.52
CA ASP A 730 7.96 -22.22 -31.19
C ASP A 730 7.26 -21.88 -32.52
N LYS A 731 6.50 -20.78 -32.56
CA LYS A 731 5.95 -20.25 -33.82
C LYS A 731 7.06 -19.87 -34.79
N LEU A 732 8.16 -19.28 -34.30
CA LEU A 732 9.33 -18.90 -35.10
C LEU A 732 10.04 -20.13 -35.68
N ARG A 733 10.21 -21.20 -34.89
CA ARG A 733 10.75 -22.50 -35.35
C ARG A 733 9.89 -23.15 -36.43
N ARG A 734 8.56 -23.01 -36.34
CA ARG A 734 7.59 -23.58 -37.30
C ARG A 734 7.34 -22.70 -38.52
N CYS A 735 7.86 -21.47 -38.54
CA CYS A 735 7.56 -20.50 -39.59
C CYS A 735 8.22 -20.88 -40.94
N PRO A 736 7.46 -20.97 -42.06
CA PRO A 736 8.04 -21.26 -43.37
C PRO A 736 8.94 -20.12 -43.87
N LYS A 737 10.13 -20.45 -44.40
CA LYS A 737 11.12 -19.48 -44.92
C LYS A 737 10.62 -18.54 -46.05
N ARG A 738 9.46 -18.82 -46.65
CA ARG A 738 8.85 -18.03 -47.74
C ARG A 738 8.07 -16.79 -47.26
N ARG A 739 7.61 -16.74 -46.00
CA ARG A 739 6.80 -15.64 -45.44
C ARG A 739 7.66 -14.76 -44.54
N LYS A 740 8.44 -13.87 -45.16
CA LYS A 740 9.38 -12.95 -44.47
C LYS A 740 8.67 -11.90 -43.62
N ASP A 741 7.44 -11.54 -43.99
CA ASP A 741 6.52 -10.66 -43.26
C ASP A 741 6.18 -11.21 -41.87
N ILE A 742 5.76 -12.49 -41.80
CA ILE A 742 5.43 -13.15 -40.53
C ILE A 742 6.69 -13.38 -39.70
N LEU A 743 7.80 -13.77 -40.34
CA LEU A 743 9.07 -13.95 -39.64
C LEU A 743 9.54 -12.64 -38.99
N ALA A 744 9.40 -11.50 -39.68
CA ALA A 744 9.77 -10.20 -39.14
C ALA A 744 8.90 -9.82 -37.93
N GLU A 745 7.57 -10.02 -38.00
CA GLU A 745 6.68 -9.70 -36.89
C GLU A 745 6.91 -10.63 -35.69
N LEU A 746 7.07 -11.94 -35.90
CA LEU A 746 7.39 -12.89 -34.82
C LEU A 746 8.75 -12.57 -34.16
N THR A 747 9.75 -12.14 -34.94
CA THR A 747 11.05 -11.72 -34.39
C THR A 747 10.91 -10.43 -33.58
N LYS A 748 10.06 -9.51 -34.01
CA LYS A 748 9.75 -8.29 -33.25
C LYS A 748 9.01 -8.62 -31.95
N SER A 749 8.00 -9.49 -31.98
CA SER A 749 7.30 -9.96 -30.78
C SER A 749 8.23 -10.69 -29.82
N GLN A 750 9.13 -11.54 -30.33
CA GLN A 750 10.15 -12.21 -29.50
C GLN A 750 11.01 -11.18 -28.75
N LYS A 751 11.45 -10.13 -29.45
CA LYS A 751 12.24 -9.06 -28.84
C LYS A 751 11.46 -8.30 -27.76
N VAL A 752 10.21 -7.92 -28.04
CA VAL A 752 9.34 -7.20 -27.08
C VAL A 752 9.08 -8.06 -25.83
N PHE A 753 8.74 -9.33 -26.00
CA PHE A 753 8.50 -10.23 -24.87
C PHE A 753 9.77 -10.50 -24.07
N SER A 754 10.93 -10.62 -24.72
CA SER A 754 12.22 -10.74 -24.04
C SER A 754 12.54 -9.50 -23.19
N GLU A 755 12.45 -8.30 -23.78
CA GLU A 755 12.71 -7.04 -23.05
C GLU A 755 11.75 -6.87 -21.87
N LYS A 756 10.46 -7.17 -22.06
CA LYS A 756 9.47 -7.10 -20.99
C LYS A 756 9.74 -8.11 -19.88
N LEU A 757 10.11 -9.33 -20.23
CA LEU A 757 10.48 -10.38 -19.28
C LEU A 757 11.70 -9.97 -18.45
N ASP A 758 12.69 -9.31 -19.05
CA ASP A 758 13.87 -8.81 -18.34
C ASP A 758 13.48 -7.74 -17.30
N HIS A 759 12.63 -6.78 -17.66
CA HIS A 759 12.12 -5.76 -16.74
C HIS A 759 11.33 -6.36 -15.58
N LEU A 760 10.42 -7.30 -15.88
CA LEU A 760 9.62 -7.97 -14.86
C LEU A 760 10.48 -8.84 -13.94
N SER A 761 11.48 -9.53 -14.49
CA SER A 761 12.44 -10.34 -13.71
C SER A 761 13.27 -9.49 -12.73
N ARG A 762 13.66 -8.27 -13.14
CA ARG A 762 14.33 -7.30 -12.24
C ARG A 762 13.40 -6.83 -11.13
N ARG A 763 12.16 -6.48 -11.47
CA ARG A 763 11.16 -6.08 -10.47
C ARG A 763 10.90 -7.22 -9.48
N LEU A 764 10.80 -8.45 -9.96
CA LEU A 764 10.63 -9.63 -9.13
C LEU A 764 11.84 -9.85 -8.19
N ALA A 765 13.07 -9.67 -8.68
CA ALA A 765 14.27 -9.73 -7.86
C ALA A 765 14.26 -8.70 -6.71
N TRP A 766 13.81 -7.48 -6.99
CA TRP A 766 13.62 -6.44 -5.96
C TRP A 766 12.57 -6.85 -4.94
N VAL A 767 11.39 -7.28 -5.40
CA VAL A 767 10.29 -7.71 -4.53
C VAL A 767 10.72 -8.88 -3.64
N HIS A 768 11.47 -9.85 -4.16
CA HIS A 768 12.02 -10.94 -3.34
C HIS A 768 13.04 -10.47 -2.31
N ALA A 769 13.89 -9.50 -2.66
CA ALA A 769 14.89 -8.98 -1.73
C ALA A 769 14.29 -8.13 -0.60
N THR A 770 13.27 -7.30 -0.91
CA THR A 770 12.72 -6.31 0.04
C THR A 770 11.45 -6.76 0.76
N VAL A 771 10.63 -7.61 0.13
CA VAL A 771 9.28 -7.95 0.61
C VAL A 771 9.14 -9.44 0.90
N TYR A 772 9.54 -10.33 -0.01
CA TYR A 772 9.41 -11.78 0.17
C TYR A 772 10.67 -12.46 0.69
N SER A 773 11.47 -11.76 1.50
CA SER A 773 12.66 -12.34 2.12
C SER A 773 12.26 -13.19 3.34
N GLN A 774 13.13 -14.13 3.71
CA GLN A 774 12.93 -15.00 4.89
C GLN A 774 12.77 -14.20 6.20
N GLU A 775 13.52 -13.10 6.35
CA GLU A 775 13.40 -12.21 7.52
C GLU A 775 12.02 -11.55 7.56
N LYS A 776 11.52 -11.07 6.41
CA LYS A 776 10.20 -10.45 6.34
C LYS A 776 9.07 -11.46 6.54
N MET A 777 9.27 -12.70 6.12
CA MET A 777 8.38 -13.83 6.42
C MET A 777 8.26 -14.07 7.93
N LEU A 778 9.37 -13.99 8.67
CA LEU A 778 9.37 -14.13 10.13
C LEU A 778 8.60 -12.99 10.82
N ASP A 779 8.66 -11.76 10.29
CA ASP A 779 7.88 -10.64 10.83
C ASP A 779 6.36 -10.85 10.68
N ILE A 780 5.90 -11.29 9.50
CA ILE A 780 4.48 -11.59 9.26
C ILE A 780 4.04 -12.81 10.08
N TYR A 781 4.92 -13.81 10.25
CA TYR A 781 4.66 -14.95 11.11
C TYR A 781 4.56 -14.58 12.59
N TRP A 782 5.42 -13.67 13.04
CA TRP A 782 5.34 -13.10 14.38
C TRP A 782 4.02 -12.35 14.58
N LEU A 783 3.63 -11.49 13.63
CA LEU A 783 2.35 -10.77 13.67
C LEU A 783 1.14 -11.73 13.70
N LEU A 784 1.19 -12.83 12.94
CA LEU A 784 0.18 -13.89 13.00
C LEU A 784 0.11 -14.48 14.42
N ARG A 785 1.24 -14.87 15.01
CA ARG A 785 1.27 -15.45 16.36
C ARG A 785 0.76 -14.49 17.43
N VAL A 786 1.08 -13.19 17.32
CA VAL A 786 0.52 -12.13 18.19
C VAL A 786 -1.00 -12.11 18.06
N CYS A 787 -1.55 -12.07 16.84
CA CYS A 787 -3.00 -12.06 16.64
C CYS A 787 -3.68 -13.32 17.18
N LEU A 788 -3.11 -14.50 16.97
CA LEU A 788 -3.67 -15.76 17.49
C LEU A 788 -3.71 -15.76 19.02
N ARG A 789 -2.65 -15.29 19.70
CA ARG A 789 -2.64 -15.15 21.15
C ARG A 789 -3.68 -14.13 21.62
N THR A 790 -3.76 -12.97 20.97
CA THR A 790 -4.76 -11.93 21.28
C THR A 790 -6.18 -12.48 21.18
N ILE A 791 -6.50 -13.24 20.11
CA ILE A 791 -7.82 -13.86 19.93
C ILE A 791 -8.10 -14.89 21.03
N GLU A 792 -7.14 -15.75 21.37
CA GLU A 792 -7.31 -16.75 22.43
C GLU A 792 -7.52 -16.13 23.81
N HIS A 793 -6.79 -15.07 24.13
CA HIS A 793 -6.95 -14.33 25.38
C HIS A 793 -8.31 -13.60 25.41
N GLY A 794 -8.70 -12.96 24.31
CA GLY A 794 -10.03 -12.36 24.16
C GLY A 794 -11.16 -13.37 24.32
N ASP A 795 -11.03 -14.55 23.72
CA ASP A 795 -12.04 -15.60 23.75
C ASP A 795 -12.33 -16.11 25.18
N ARG A 796 -11.30 -16.16 26.04
CA ARG A 796 -11.43 -16.55 27.46
C ARG A 796 -12.30 -15.59 28.28
N THR A 797 -12.41 -14.33 27.88
CA THR A 797 -13.22 -13.32 28.59
C THR A 797 -14.75 -13.51 28.41
N GLY A 798 -15.17 -14.51 27.62
CA GLY A 798 -16.57 -14.86 27.42
C GLY A 798 -17.32 -13.82 26.59
N SER A 799 -18.34 -13.19 27.17
CA SER A 799 -19.16 -12.18 26.48
C SER A 799 -18.39 -10.91 26.10
N LEU A 800 -17.31 -10.56 26.84
CA LEU A 800 -16.50 -9.39 26.53
C LEU A 800 -15.68 -9.54 25.23
N PHE A 801 -15.53 -10.77 24.71
CA PHE A 801 -14.95 -11.02 23.39
C PHE A 801 -15.66 -10.23 22.27
N ALA A 802 -16.95 -9.93 22.44
CA ALA A 802 -17.74 -9.13 21.50
C ALA A 802 -17.18 -7.71 21.27
N PHE A 803 -16.40 -7.17 22.23
CA PHE A 803 -15.77 -5.84 22.11
C PHE A 803 -14.47 -5.84 21.29
N MET A 804 -13.90 -7.00 20.96
CA MET A 804 -12.68 -7.07 20.17
C MET A 804 -12.92 -6.47 18.77
N PRO A 805 -12.04 -5.62 18.25
CA PRO A 805 -12.10 -5.16 16.87
C PRO A 805 -12.03 -6.34 15.89
N GLU A 806 -12.89 -6.35 14.87
CA GLU A 806 -12.97 -7.50 13.95
C GLU A 806 -11.68 -7.71 13.15
N PHE A 807 -10.87 -6.65 12.96
CA PHE A 807 -9.65 -6.71 12.18
C PHE A 807 -8.61 -7.69 12.75
N TYR A 808 -8.64 -8.04 14.04
CA TYR A 808 -7.73 -9.04 14.60
C TYR A 808 -7.92 -10.42 13.96
N LEU A 809 -9.18 -10.81 13.70
CA LEU A 809 -9.49 -12.04 12.96
C LEU A 809 -9.09 -11.91 11.48
N SER A 810 -9.39 -10.76 10.86
CA SER A 810 -9.01 -10.49 9.47
C SER A 810 -7.49 -10.55 9.26
N VAL A 811 -6.71 -9.95 10.15
CA VAL A 811 -5.24 -9.96 10.12
C VAL A 811 -4.72 -11.38 10.31
N ALA A 812 -5.26 -12.18 11.23
CA ALA A 812 -4.85 -13.57 11.40
C ALA A 812 -5.07 -14.40 10.12
N ILE A 813 -6.24 -14.26 9.47
CA ILE A 813 -6.58 -14.93 8.21
C ILE A 813 -5.65 -14.46 7.08
N ASN A 814 -5.49 -13.14 6.93
CA ASN A 814 -4.72 -12.53 5.85
C ASN A 814 -3.22 -12.78 5.99
N SER A 815 -2.67 -12.79 7.20
CA SER A 815 -1.27 -13.13 7.46
C SER A 815 -0.97 -14.59 7.14
N TYR A 816 -1.86 -15.53 7.51
CA TYR A 816 -1.73 -16.92 7.08
C TYR A 816 -1.81 -17.07 5.55
N SER A 817 -2.78 -16.40 4.91
CA SER A 817 -2.90 -16.38 3.45
C SER A 817 -1.62 -15.85 2.81
N ALA A 818 -1.04 -14.78 3.35
CA ALA A 818 0.20 -14.19 2.83
C ALA A 818 1.40 -15.15 2.95
N LEU A 819 1.63 -15.72 4.15
CA LEU A 819 2.73 -16.66 4.38
C LEU A 819 2.66 -17.88 3.45
N LYS A 820 1.45 -18.36 3.17
CA LYS A 820 1.24 -19.52 2.33
C LYS A 820 1.30 -19.23 0.84
N ASN A 821 0.59 -18.20 0.39
CA ASN A 821 0.35 -17.96 -1.03
C ASN A 821 1.41 -17.01 -1.64
N TYR A 822 1.98 -16.11 -0.84
CA TYR A 822 2.88 -15.05 -1.34
C TYR A 822 4.35 -15.36 -1.06
N PHE A 823 4.67 -15.84 0.14
CA PHE A 823 6.04 -16.28 0.49
C PHE A 823 6.34 -17.72 0.05
N GLY A 824 5.31 -18.58 -0.01
CA GLY A 824 5.40 -20.00 -0.35
C GLY A 824 6.18 -20.37 -1.62
N PRO A 825 6.16 -19.57 -2.71
CA PRO A 825 6.96 -19.84 -3.90
C PRO A 825 8.48 -19.78 -3.69
N VAL A 826 8.95 -19.07 -2.66
CA VAL A 826 10.39 -18.84 -2.40
C VAL A 826 10.87 -19.47 -1.10
N HIS A 827 10.02 -19.44 -0.07
CA HIS A 827 10.34 -19.95 1.25
C HIS A 827 9.22 -20.88 1.73
N SER A 828 9.60 -22.07 2.22
CA SER A 828 8.62 -23.01 2.74
C SER A 828 8.16 -22.58 4.13
N MET A 829 6.83 -22.52 4.34
CA MET A 829 6.25 -22.25 5.65
C MET A 829 6.61 -23.33 6.69
N GLU A 830 7.02 -24.51 6.24
CA GLU A 830 7.47 -25.63 7.09
C GLU A 830 8.79 -25.35 7.82
N GLU A 831 9.58 -24.39 7.34
CA GLU A 831 10.85 -23.99 7.95
C GLU A 831 10.66 -23.05 9.15
N LEU A 832 9.43 -22.57 9.39
CA LEU A 832 9.14 -21.65 10.48
C LEU A 832 9.10 -22.34 11.86
N PRO A 833 9.60 -21.69 12.92
CA PRO A 833 9.64 -22.27 14.25
C PRO A 833 8.23 -22.47 14.80
N GLY A 834 7.91 -23.69 15.25
CA GLY A 834 6.60 -24.00 15.81
C GLY A 834 5.44 -23.96 14.80
N TYR A 835 5.74 -24.07 13.50
CA TYR A 835 4.74 -23.99 12.43
C TYR A 835 3.50 -24.87 12.65
N GLU A 836 3.71 -26.14 13.00
CA GLU A 836 2.61 -27.09 13.23
C GLU A 836 1.68 -26.69 14.39
N GLU A 837 2.25 -26.12 15.45
CA GLU A 837 1.48 -25.61 16.60
C GLU A 837 0.68 -24.38 16.20
N THR A 838 1.31 -23.42 15.51
CA THR A 838 0.63 -22.21 15.01
C THR A 838 -0.51 -22.56 14.06
N LEU A 839 -0.32 -23.55 13.19
CA LEU A 839 -1.41 -24.06 12.36
C LEU A 839 -2.54 -24.65 13.20
N THR A 840 -2.22 -25.49 14.20
CA THR A 840 -3.23 -26.12 15.06
C THR A 840 -4.04 -25.07 15.84
N ARG A 841 -3.38 -24.00 16.30
CA ARG A 841 -4.03 -22.87 16.99
C ARG A 841 -4.95 -22.08 16.05
N LEU A 842 -4.50 -21.77 14.83
CA LEU A 842 -5.36 -21.15 13.83
C LEU A 842 -6.54 -22.05 13.44
N ALA A 843 -6.32 -23.36 13.30
CA ALA A 843 -7.38 -24.33 13.03
C ALA A 843 -8.44 -24.33 14.15
N ALA A 844 -8.02 -24.28 15.41
CA ALA A 844 -8.93 -24.21 16.56
C ALA A 844 -9.77 -22.92 16.53
N ILE A 845 -9.15 -21.76 16.26
CA ILE A 845 -9.84 -20.48 16.10
C ILE A 845 -10.86 -20.53 14.96
N LEU A 846 -10.46 -21.00 13.77
CA LEU A 846 -11.36 -21.09 12.62
C LEU A 846 -12.52 -22.07 12.89
N ALA A 847 -12.24 -23.23 13.47
CA ALA A 847 -13.24 -24.25 13.79
C ALA A 847 -14.24 -23.80 14.87
N LYS A 848 -13.81 -22.97 15.82
CA LYS A 848 -14.69 -22.44 16.87
C LYS A 848 -15.49 -21.23 16.39
N HIS A 849 -14.85 -20.27 15.73
CA HIS A 849 -15.44 -18.95 15.53
C HIS A 849 -16.29 -18.78 14.26
N PHE A 850 -16.21 -19.66 13.26
CA PHE A 850 -17.03 -19.55 12.04
C PHE A 850 -18.55 -19.63 12.30
N ALA A 851 -18.95 -20.20 13.43
CA ALA A 851 -20.35 -20.34 13.87
C ALA A 851 -20.58 -19.76 15.28
N ASP A 852 -19.72 -18.83 15.74
CA ASP A 852 -19.81 -18.21 17.06
C ASP A 852 -20.86 -17.11 17.07
N THR A 853 -21.82 -17.23 17.99
CA THR A 853 -22.95 -16.28 18.10
C THR A 853 -22.54 -14.90 18.61
N ARG A 854 -21.34 -14.77 19.19
CA ARG A 854 -20.79 -13.46 19.61
C ARG A 854 -20.31 -12.63 18.43
N ILE A 855 -20.12 -13.25 17.26
CA ILE A 855 -19.71 -12.59 16.02
C ILE A 855 -20.95 -12.30 15.19
N VAL A 856 -21.32 -11.03 15.10
CA VAL A 856 -22.54 -10.55 14.43
C VAL A 856 -22.26 -10.13 12.98
N GLY A 857 -21.08 -9.56 12.71
CA GLY A 857 -20.70 -9.09 11.37
C GLY A 857 -20.75 -10.21 10.32
N THR A 858 -21.50 -9.99 9.23
CA THR A 858 -21.66 -10.96 8.14
C THR A 858 -20.36 -11.16 7.37
N ASP A 859 -19.63 -10.08 7.11
CA ASP A 859 -18.44 -10.09 6.26
C ASP A 859 -17.28 -10.87 6.92
N ILE A 860 -17.10 -10.69 8.23
CA ILE A 860 -16.09 -11.45 8.98
C ILE A 860 -16.47 -12.93 9.14
N ARG A 861 -17.76 -13.25 9.27
CA ARG A 861 -18.23 -14.64 9.29
C ARG A 861 -17.97 -15.34 7.96
N ASP A 862 -18.29 -14.67 6.85
CA ASP A 862 -18.00 -15.19 5.51
C ASP A 862 -16.49 -15.37 5.31
N SER A 863 -15.68 -14.42 5.79
CA SER A 863 -14.21 -14.52 5.76
C SER A 863 -13.68 -15.72 6.56
N LEU A 864 -14.21 -15.98 7.76
CA LEU A 864 -13.86 -17.15 8.57
C LEU A 864 -14.24 -18.47 7.87
N MET A 865 -15.43 -18.53 7.26
CA MET A 865 -15.89 -19.69 6.52
C MET A 865 -15.00 -19.96 5.30
N GLN A 866 -14.66 -18.92 4.53
CA GLN A 866 -13.76 -19.04 3.39
C GLN A 866 -12.35 -19.45 3.81
N ALA A 867 -11.85 -18.90 4.93
CA ALA A 867 -10.57 -19.26 5.50
C ALA A 867 -10.54 -20.73 5.92
N LEU A 868 -11.55 -21.22 6.64
CA LEU A 868 -11.69 -22.63 7.02
C LEU A 868 -11.76 -23.54 5.79
N ALA A 869 -12.52 -23.14 4.76
CA ALA A 869 -12.63 -23.88 3.52
C ALA A 869 -11.30 -23.99 2.75
N SER A 870 -10.54 -22.89 2.70
CA SER A 870 -9.17 -22.90 2.20
C SER A 870 -8.26 -23.77 3.07
N TYR A 871 -8.47 -23.78 4.39
CA TYR A 871 -7.67 -24.54 5.35
C TYR A 871 -7.78 -26.06 5.13
N VAL A 872 -9.00 -26.57 5.00
CA VAL A 872 -9.25 -28.02 4.79
C VAL A 872 -8.81 -28.52 3.40
N CYS A 873 -8.44 -27.63 2.49
CA CYS A 873 -7.96 -28.01 1.16
C CYS A 873 -6.55 -28.62 1.16
N TYR A 874 -5.72 -28.35 2.17
CA TYR A 874 -4.28 -28.66 2.11
C TYR A 874 -3.88 -29.70 3.14
N PRO A 875 -2.98 -30.66 2.83
CA PRO A 875 -2.65 -31.76 3.74
C PRO A 875 -2.16 -31.33 5.13
N HIS A 876 -1.24 -30.36 5.22
CA HIS A 876 -0.67 -29.91 6.50
C HIS A 876 -1.70 -29.16 7.35
N SER A 877 -2.46 -28.26 6.72
CA SER A 877 -3.55 -27.52 7.34
C SER A 877 -4.70 -28.44 7.78
N LEU A 878 -5.06 -29.45 6.98
CA LEU A 878 -6.06 -30.44 7.35
C LEU A 878 -5.60 -31.31 8.53
N ARG A 879 -4.35 -31.74 8.55
CA ARG A 879 -3.76 -32.42 9.73
C ARG A 879 -3.81 -31.55 10.98
N ALA A 880 -3.64 -30.23 10.85
CA ALA A 880 -3.79 -29.32 11.97
C ALA A 880 -5.25 -29.28 12.49
N VAL A 881 -6.25 -29.30 11.60
CA VAL A 881 -7.67 -29.49 12.00
C VAL A 881 -7.88 -30.85 12.69
N GLU A 882 -7.21 -31.90 12.24
CA GLU A 882 -7.26 -33.22 12.89
C GLU A 882 -6.58 -33.23 14.26
N ARG A 883 -5.69 -32.29 14.57
CA ARG A 883 -4.98 -32.22 15.87
C ARG A 883 -5.70 -31.38 16.94
N ILE A 884 -6.72 -30.59 16.56
CA ILE A 884 -7.48 -29.80 17.54
C ILE A 884 -8.24 -30.72 18.53
N PRO A 885 -8.60 -30.23 19.73
CA PRO A 885 -9.32 -31.01 20.73
C PRO A 885 -10.60 -31.65 20.19
N GLU A 886 -10.91 -32.88 20.61
CA GLU A 886 -12.03 -33.66 20.08
C GLU A 886 -13.38 -32.94 20.21
N ASP A 887 -13.64 -32.31 21.36
CA ASP A 887 -14.87 -31.54 21.58
C ASP A 887 -15.05 -30.41 20.54
N GLN A 888 -13.94 -29.75 20.17
CA GLN A 888 -13.96 -28.70 19.15
C GLN A 888 -14.17 -29.28 17.74
N ARG A 889 -13.56 -30.43 17.42
CA ARG A 889 -13.82 -31.13 16.14
C ARG A 889 -15.29 -31.52 16.01
N ILE A 890 -15.87 -32.10 17.05
CA ILE A 890 -17.28 -32.52 17.07
C ILE A 890 -18.19 -31.29 16.96
N ALA A 891 -17.90 -30.21 17.67
CA ALA A 891 -18.66 -28.96 17.57
C ALA A 891 -18.60 -28.36 16.15
N MET A 892 -17.41 -28.35 15.53
CA MET A 892 -17.24 -27.91 14.15
C MET A 892 -18.09 -28.74 13.19
N VAL A 893 -18.00 -30.07 13.25
CA VAL A 893 -18.78 -30.98 12.37
C VAL A 893 -20.28 -30.80 12.61
N ARG A 894 -20.73 -30.65 13.86
CA ARG A 894 -22.14 -30.36 14.18
C ARG A 894 -22.63 -29.06 13.52
N ASN A 895 -21.81 -28.00 13.55
CA ASN A 895 -22.13 -26.74 12.90
C ASN A 895 -22.08 -26.81 11.36
N LEU A 896 -21.28 -27.71 10.77
CA LEU A 896 -21.28 -27.98 9.32
C LEU A 896 -22.52 -28.78 8.88
N LEU A 897 -23.05 -29.64 9.75
CA LEU A 897 -24.26 -30.44 9.54
C LEU A 897 -25.56 -29.70 9.90
N ALA A 898 -25.49 -28.46 10.37
CA ALA A 898 -26.69 -27.70 10.66
C ALA A 898 -27.51 -27.46 9.37
N PRO A 899 -28.84 -27.36 9.46
CA PRO A 899 -29.71 -27.17 8.29
C PRO A 899 -29.31 -25.94 7.46
N TYR A 900 -29.48 -26.03 6.15
CA TYR A 900 -29.14 -24.94 5.22
C TYR A 900 -30.14 -23.76 5.23
N GLU A 901 -31.22 -23.88 5.99
CA GLU A 901 -32.23 -22.83 6.09
C GLU A 901 -31.70 -21.64 6.92
N GLN A 902 -31.90 -20.41 6.43
CA GLN A 902 -31.53 -19.16 7.10
C GLN A 902 -30.02 -18.92 7.33
N ARG A 903 -29.13 -19.61 6.59
CA ARG A 903 -27.68 -19.33 6.60
C ARG A 903 -27.02 -19.47 5.22
N PRO A 904 -25.90 -18.78 4.96
CA PRO A 904 -25.02 -19.10 3.83
C PRO A 904 -24.54 -20.56 3.93
N TRP A 905 -24.94 -21.39 2.96
CA TRP A 905 -24.66 -22.84 2.97
C TRP A 905 -23.64 -23.28 1.93
N ALA A 906 -23.43 -22.52 0.85
CA ALA A 906 -22.57 -22.92 -0.26
C ALA A 906 -21.12 -23.21 0.20
N GLN A 907 -20.55 -22.35 1.03
CA GLN A 907 -19.20 -22.52 1.59
C GLN A 907 -19.14 -23.71 2.56
N THR A 908 -20.19 -23.91 3.36
CA THR A 908 -20.32 -25.06 4.28
C THR A 908 -20.33 -26.37 3.48
N ASN A 909 -21.13 -26.41 2.42
CA ASN A 909 -21.21 -27.55 1.50
C ASN A 909 -19.87 -27.79 0.79
N TRP A 910 -19.14 -26.73 0.43
CA TRP A 910 -17.82 -26.85 -0.17
C TRP A 910 -16.76 -27.41 0.79
N ILE A 911 -16.78 -26.99 2.07
CA ILE A 911 -15.97 -27.60 3.14
C ILE A 911 -16.27 -29.09 3.23
N LEU A 912 -17.56 -29.47 3.22
CA LEU A 912 -17.98 -30.85 3.22
C LEU A 912 -17.43 -31.58 2.00
N VAL A 913 -17.65 -31.14 0.77
CA VAL A 913 -17.08 -31.84 -0.40
C VAL A 913 -15.56 -32.02 -0.32
N ARG A 914 -14.84 -31.06 0.28
CA ARG A 914 -13.37 -31.11 0.38
C ARG A 914 -12.84 -32.14 1.38
N LEU A 915 -13.47 -32.27 2.54
CA LEU A 915 -13.07 -33.22 3.59
C LEU A 915 -13.14 -34.69 3.14
N TRP A 916 -13.89 -34.97 2.08
CA TRP A 916 -14.04 -36.29 1.45
C TRP A 916 -13.37 -36.36 0.06
N ARG A 917 -12.60 -35.34 -0.33
CA ARG A 917 -11.91 -35.35 -1.63
C ARG A 917 -10.93 -36.50 -1.73
N GLY A 918 -11.28 -37.52 -2.52
CA GLY A 918 -10.59 -38.80 -2.62
C GLY A 918 -11.47 -40.03 -2.40
N CYS A 919 -12.65 -39.85 -1.79
CA CYS A 919 -13.60 -40.91 -1.47
C CYS A 919 -14.85 -40.82 -2.38
N GLY A 920 -15.35 -41.95 -2.90
CA GLY A 920 -16.54 -42.02 -3.79
C GLY A 920 -16.29 -42.69 -5.14
N PHE A 921 -17.35 -42.90 -5.93
CA PHE A 921 -17.38 -43.71 -7.16
C PHE A 921 -16.56 -43.11 -8.33
N GLY A 922 -16.22 -41.83 -8.31
CA GLY A 922 -15.29 -41.23 -9.28
C GLY A 922 -14.48 -40.04 -8.78
N TYR A 923 -14.37 -39.86 -7.46
CA TYR A 923 -13.60 -38.80 -6.81
C TYR A 923 -12.13 -39.20 -6.56
N ARG A 924 -11.60 -40.12 -7.38
CA ARG A 924 -10.21 -40.62 -7.34
C ARG A 924 -9.27 -39.92 -8.32
N TYR A 925 -9.81 -39.10 -9.23
CA TYR A 925 -9.05 -38.44 -10.27
C TYR A 925 -8.70 -37.00 -9.88
N THR A 926 -7.40 -36.67 -9.90
CA THR A 926 -6.86 -35.32 -9.74
C THR A 926 -7.23 -34.37 -10.87
N ARG A 927 -7.53 -34.92 -12.05
CA ARG A 927 -8.00 -34.18 -13.24
C ARG A 927 -9.25 -34.87 -13.76
N LEU A 928 -10.23 -34.08 -14.19
CA LEU A 928 -11.40 -34.63 -14.85
C LEU A 928 -10.96 -35.30 -16.18
N PRO A 929 -11.19 -36.62 -16.39
CA PRO A 929 -10.67 -37.33 -17.55
C PRO A 929 -11.12 -36.76 -18.91
N HIS A 930 -12.26 -36.07 -18.96
CA HIS A 930 -12.78 -35.44 -20.18
C HIS A 930 -12.04 -34.17 -20.59
N LEU A 931 -11.37 -33.47 -19.64
CA LEU A 931 -10.54 -32.28 -19.90
C LEU A 931 -9.11 -32.62 -20.37
N LEU A 932 -8.73 -33.91 -20.41
CA LEU A 932 -7.40 -34.33 -20.89
C LEU A 932 -7.19 -34.11 -22.40
N LYS A 933 -8.24 -33.74 -23.15
CA LYS A 933 -8.19 -33.48 -24.60
C LYS A 933 -7.88 -32.02 -24.96
N THR A 934 -7.96 -31.08 -24.01
CA THR A 934 -7.60 -29.66 -24.19
C THR A 934 -6.21 -29.40 -23.59
N LYS A 935 -5.45 -28.49 -24.18
CA LYS A 935 -4.09 -28.18 -23.73
C LYS A 935 -4.09 -27.72 -22.26
N PRO A 936 -3.03 -28.00 -21.48
CA PRO A 936 -3.07 -27.94 -20.01
C PRO A 936 -3.14 -26.54 -19.39
N GLU A 937 -3.07 -25.47 -20.18
CA GLU A 937 -2.66 -24.15 -19.70
C GLU A 937 -3.81 -23.13 -19.57
N ASP A 938 -4.98 -23.38 -20.18
CA ASP A 938 -6.02 -22.35 -20.33
C ASP A 938 -7.14 -22.38 -19.27
N ALA A 939 -7.02 -23.19 -18.21
CA ALA A 939 -8.07 -23.28 -17.20
C ALA A 939 -7.53 -23.06 -15.79
N ASN A 940 -7.84 -21.89 -15.22
CA ASN A 940 -7.81 -21.60 -13.78
C ASN A 940 -8.86 -22.46 -13.04
N LEU A 941 -8.77 -23.78 -13.18
CA LEU A 941 -9.61 -24.73 -12.49
C LEU A 941 -9.04 -24.98 -11.09
N PRO A 942 -9.84 -24.85 -10.02
CA PRO A 942 -9.45 -25.16 -8.62
C PRO A 942 -9.00 -26.62 -8.37
N SER A 943 -8.89 -27.44 -9.42
CA SER A 943 -8.82 -28.90 -9.34
C SER A 943 -7.41 -29.51 -9.36
N LEU A 944 -6.32 -28.74 -9.45
CA LEU A 944 -4.96 -29.31 -9.55
C LEU A 944 -4.42 -29.97 -8.25
N GLN A 945 -5.09 -29.81 -7.10
CA GLN A 945 -4.61 -30.34 -5.83
C GLN A 945 -4.93 -31.83 -5.63
N LYS A 946 -3.95 -32.61 -5.14
CA LYS A 946 -4.14 -34.04 -4.82
C LYS A 946 -5.27 -34.24 -3.80
N PRO A 947 -6.11 -35.28 -3.98
CA PRO A 947 -7.08 -35.70 -2.97
C PRO A 947 -6.42 -35.91 -1.61
N CYS A 948 -7.06 -35.41 -0.55
CA CYS A 948 -6.59 -35.49 0.84
C CYS A 948 -7.79 -35.64 1.78
N PRO A 949 -8.44 -36.81 1.81
CA PRO A 949 -9.62 -37.01 2.64
C PRO A 949 -9.24 -37.16 4.12
N SER A 950 -10.05 -36.64 5.03
CA SER A 950 -9.89 -36.83 6.49
C SER A 950 -10.80 -37.95 6.98
N THR A 951 -10.28 -39.15 7.23
CA THR A 951 -11.10 -40.27 7.75
C THR A 951 -11.64 -40.00 9.16
N LEU A 952 -10.90 -39.21 9.95
CA LEU A 952 -11.28 -38.87 11.32
C LEU A 952 -12.54 -37.97 11.37
N LEU A 953 -12.55 -36.89 10.59
CA LEU A 953 -13.71 -35.98 10.53
C LEU A 953 -14.92 -36.67 9.89
N GLN A 954 -14.69 -37.62 8.96
CA GLN A 954 -15.73 -38.45 8.38
C GLN A 954 -16.39 -39.37 9.42
N GLN A 955 -15.61 -39.96 10.34
CA GLN A 955 -16.13 -40.77 11.44
C GLN A 955 -16.97 -39.91 12.40
N HIS A 956 -16.48 -38.74 12.81
CA HIS A 956 -17.26 -37.82 13.64
C HIS A 956 -18.59 -37.42 12.97
N MET A 957 -18.61 -37.21 11.66
CA MET A 957 -19.86 -36.95 10.92
C MET A 957 -20.79 -38.16 10.95
N ALA A 958 -20.27 -39.36 10.72
CA ALA A 958 -21.06 -40.58 10.76
C ALA A 958 -21.71 -40.79 12.14
N ASP A 959 -20.96 -40.55 13.21
CA ASP A 959 -21.44 -40.71 14.58
C ASP A 959 -22.52 -39.67 14.93
N LEU A 960 -22.34 -38.41 14.54
CA LEU A 960 -23.34 -37.36 14.74
C LEU A 960 -24.65 -37.64 14.00
N LEU A 961 -24.57 -38.16 12.77
CA LEU A 961 -25.73 -38.53 11.97
C LEU A 961 -26.45 -39.78 12.53
N ARG A 962 -25.76 -40.64 13.31
CA ARG A 962 -26.37 -41.78 14.01
C ARG A 962 -27.00 -41.41 15.35
N GLN A 963 -26.44 -40.42 16.06
CA GLN A 963 -26.78 -40.11 17.45
C GLN A 963 -28.13 -39.40 17.67
N GLY A 964 -28.73 -38.77 16.65
CA GLY A 964 -29.94 -37.96 16.81
C GLY A 964 -31.07 -38.29 15.82
N PRO A 965 -32.33 -38.46 16.27
CA PRO A 965 -33.47 -38.72 15.39
C PRO A 965 -33.80 -37.53 14.46
N ASP A 966 -33.43 -36.30 14.85
CA ASP A 966 -33.77 -35.08 14.10
C ASP A 966 -32.61 -34.50 13.26
N VAL A 967 -31.36 -34.77 13.63
CA VAL A 967 -30.18 -34.16 12.99
C VAL A 967 -30.05 -34.62 11.54
N ALA A 968 -30.05 -35.92 11.30
CA ALA A 968 -29.94 -36.49 9.96
C ALA A 968 -31.11 -36.11 9.04
N PRO A 969 -32.39 -36.25 9.46
CA PRO A 969 -33.51 -35.83 8.61
C PRO A 969 -33.55 -34.33 8.34
N SER A 970 -33.27 -33.48 9.32
CA SER A 970 -33.28 -32.02 9.15
C SER A 970 -32.20 -31.56 8.16
N PHE A 971 -30.97 -32.05 8.34
CA PHE A 971 -29.87 -31.79 7.42
C PHE A 971 -30.17 -32.29 6.00
N LEU A 972 -30.52 -33.57 5.84
CA LEU A 972 -30.74 -34.18 4.52
C LEU A 972 -31.93 -33.57 3.78
N ASN A 973 -33.01 -33.23 4.47
CA ASN A 973 -34.14 -32.53 3.85
C ASN A 973 -33.71 -31.16 3.31
N SER A 974 -32.87 -30.42 4.05
CA SER A 974 -32.34 -29.14 3.59
C SER A 974 -31.41 -29.29 2.37
N VAL A 975 -30.55 -30.31 2.34
CA VAL A 975 -29.68 -30.63 1.19
C VAL A 975 -30.51 -30.98 -0.04
N LEU A 976 -31.53 -31.84 0.11
CA LEU A 976 -32.43 -32.22 -0.99
C LEU A 976 -33.25 -31.02 -1.50
N ASN A 977 -33.68 -30.11 -0.62
CA ASN A 977 -34.34 -28.86 -0.99
C ASN A 977 -33.42 -27.97 -1.85
N GLN A 978 -32.19 -27.73 -1.38
CA GLN A 978 -31.23 -26.91 -2.12
C GLN A 978 -30.81 -27.55 -3.44
N LEU A 979 -30.71 -28.88 -3.51
CA LEU A 979 -30.41 -29.58 -4.75
C LEU A 979 -31.53 -29.41 -5.78
N ASN A 980 -32.79 -29.56 -5.34
CA ASN A 980 -33.93 -29.36 -6.21
C ASN A 980 -33.96 -27.92 -6.77
N TRP A 981 -33.72 -26.92 -5.91
CA TRP A 981 -33.64 -25.52 -6.31
C TRP A 981 -32.48 -25.27 -7.30
N ALA A 982 -31.25 -25.60 -6.92
CA ALA A 982 -30.05 -25.34 -7.74
C ALA A 982 -30.14 -26.02 -9.11
N PHE A 983 -30.64 -27.26 -9.16
CA PHE A 983 -30.81 -27.98 -10.41
C PHE A 983 -31.93 -27.40 -11.28
N SER A 984 -33.03 -26.95 -10.68
CA SER A 984 -34.12 -26.30 -11.43
C SER A 984 -33.67 -24.98 -12.05
N GLU A 985 -32.96 -24.14 -11.28
CA GLU A 985 -32.37 -22.89 -11.78
C GLU A 985 -31.36 -23.16 -12.91
N PHE A 986 -30.50 -24.16 -12.75
CA PHE A 986 -29.57 -24.58 -13.79
C PHE A 986 -30.28 -24.94 -15.10
N ILE A 987 -31.35 -25.73 -15.03
CA ILE A 987 -32.13 -26.11 -16.22
C ILE A 987 -32.84 -24.90 -16.83
N GLY A 988 -33.40 -24.00 -16.02
CA GLY A 988 -33.99 -22.75 -16.50
C GLY A 988 -32.99 -21.90 -17.28
N MET A 989 -31.79 -21.71 -16.72
CA MET A 989 -30.71 -20.95 -17.37
C MET A 989 -30.25 -21.60 -18.68
N ILE A 990 -30.14 -22.93 -18.74
CA ILE A 990 -29.82 -23.64 -19.98
C ILE A 990 -30.89 -23.40 -21.07
N GLN A 991 -32.16 -23.38 -20.68
CA GLN A 991 -33.26 -23.09 -21.61
C GLN A 991 -33.18 -21.67 -22.16
N GLU A 992 -32.89 -20.69 -21.31
CA GLU A 992 -32.71 -19.29 -21.72
C GLU A 992 -31.52 -19.12 -22.66
N ILE A 993 -30.37 -19.74 -22.34
CA ILE A 993 -29.16 -19.70 -23.17
C ILE A 993 -29.44 -20.29 -24.56
N GLN A 994 -30.17 -21.41 -24.63
CA GLN A 994 -30.54 -22.00 -25.91
C GLN A 994 -31.48 -21.10 -26.71
N GLN A 995 -32.52 -20.54 -26.08
CA GLN A 995 -33.45 -19.62 -26.75
C GLN A 995 -32.74 -18.38 -27.29
N ALA A 996 -31.73 -17.88 -26.57
CA ALA A 996 -30.91 -16.78 -27.02
C ALA A 996 -30.00 -17.19 -28.20
N ALA A 997 -29.39 -18.38 -28.15
CA ALA A 997 -28.52 -18.90 -29.20
C ALA A 997 -29.26 -19.23 -30.52
N GLU A 998 -30.57 -19.52 -30.47
CA GLU A 998 -31.40 -19.82 -31.64
C GLU A 998 -31.98 -18.57 -32.35
N ARG A 999 -31.84 -17.36 -31.78
CA ARG A 999 -32.29 -16.11 -32.42
C ARG A 999 -31.31 -15.68 -33.53
N LEU A 1000 -31.86 -15.36 -34.71
CA LEU A 1000 -31.11 -14.98 -35.93
C LEU A 1000 -30.34 -13.64 -35.81
N GLU A 1001 -30.74 -12.77 -34.89
CA GLU A 1001 -29.97 -11.59 -34.50
C GLU A 1001 -28.88 -12.04 -33.51
N ARG A 1002 -27.60 -11.82 -33.85
CA ARG A 1002 -26.44 -12.16 -33.01
C ARG A 1002 -26.46 -11.38 -31.68
N ASN A 1003 -27.32 -11.79 -30.75
CA ASN A 1003 -27.27 -11.33 -29.37
C ASN A 1003 -26.23 -12.19 -28.66
N PHE A 1004 -25.11 -11.57 -28.27
CA PHE A 1004 -24.14 -12.20 -27.38
C PHE A 1004 -24.86 -12.55 -26.07
N VAL A 1005 -24.84 -13.83 -25.69
CA VAL A 1005 -25.28 -14.25 -24.35
C VAL A 1005 -24.36 -13.57 -23.34
N ASP A 1006 -24.94 -12.91 -22.34
CA ASP A 1006 -24.18 -12.19 -21.33
C ASP A 1006 -23.22 -13.15 -20.60
N SER A 1007 -21.93 -12.80 -20.56
CA SER A 1007 -20.91 -13.57 -19.85
C SER A 1007 -21.26 -13.77 -18.37
N ARG A 1008 -21.98 -12.82 -17.76
CA ARG A 1008 -22.49 -12.97 -16.39
C ARG A 1008 -23.51 -14.10 -16.28
N GLN A 1009 -24.44 -14.23 -17.23
CA GLN A 1009 -25.44 -15.31 -17.23
C GLN A 1009 -24.78 -16.69 -17.39
N LEU A 1010 -23.78 -16.80 -18.28
CA LEU A 1010 -23.02 -18.05 -18.43
C LEU A 1010 -22.33 -18.46 -17.13
N LYS A 1011 -21.70 -17.51 -16.41
CA LYS A 1011 -21.08 -17.78 -15.10
C LYS A 1011 -22.09 -18.22 -14.04
N VAL A 1012 -23.27 -17.60 -13.99
CA VAL A 1012 -24.34 -18.01 -13.06
C VAL A 1012 -24.81 -19.43 -13.39
N CYS A 1013 -25.00 -19.76 -14.67
CA CYS A 1013 -25.37 -21.10 -15.10
C CYS A 1013 -24.34 -22.16 -14.67
N ALA A 1014 -23.04 -21.91 -14.92
CA ALA A 1014 -21.96 -22.78 -14.45
C ALA A 1014 -21.95 -22.92 -12.91
N THR A 1015 -22.19 -21.82 -12.18
CA THR A 1015 -22.27 -21.85 -10.72
C THR A 1015 -23.43 -22.72 -10.21
N CYS A 1016 -24.62 -22.62 -10.81
CA CYS A 1016 -25.77 -23.48 -10.47
C CYS A 1016 -25.50 -24.96 -10.77
N PHE A 1017 -24.77 -25.25 -11.86
CA PHE A 1017 -24.31 -26.60 -12.17
C PHE A 1017 -23.34 -27.14 -11.10
N ASP A 1018 -22.31 -26.37 -10.76
CA ASP A 1018 -21.31 -26.75 -9.76
C ASP A 1018 -21.94 -26.95 -8.38
N LEU A 1019 -22.91 -26.10 -8.00
CA LEU A 1019 -23.71 -26.28 -6.78
C LEU A 1019 -24.49 -27.58 -6.80
N SER A 1020 -25.18 -27.89 -7.91
CA SER A 1020 -25.94 -29.14 -8.07
C SER A 1020 -25.05 -30.38 -7.93
N VAL A 1021 -23.88 -30.38 -8.59
CA VAL A 1021 -22.89 -31.45 -8.48
C VAL A 1021 -22.39 -31.57 -7.05
N SER A 1022 -22.04 -30.46 -6.40
CA SER A 1022 -21.51 -30.47 -5.03
C SER A 1022 -22.51 -31.03 -4.01
N LEU A 1023 -23.80 -30.71 -4.13
CA LEU A 1023 -24.87 -31.25 -3.29
C LEU A 1023 -25.09 -32.74 -3.52
N LEU A 1024 -25.08 -33.19 -4.78
CA LEU A 1024 -25.11 -34.63 -5.11
C LEU A 1024 -23.93 -35.38 -4.49
N ARG A 1025 -22.74 -34.76 -4.42
CA ARG A 1025 -21.58 -35.38 -3.74
C ARG A 1025 -21.77 -35.50 -2.24
N VAL A 1026 -22.30 -34.48 -1.58
CA VAL A 1026 -22.62 -34.58 -0.14
C VAL A 1026 -23.64 -35.70 0.13
N LEU A 1027 -24.62 -35.90 -0.77
CA LEU A 1027 -25.55 -37.03 -0.69
C LEU A 1027 -24.86 -38.38 -0.90
N GLU A 1028 -24.02 -38.53 -1.93
CA GLU A 1028 -23.20 -39.72 -2.18
C GLU A 1028 -22.39 -40.11 -0.93
N MET A 1029 -21.75 -39.10 -0.33
CA MET A 1029 -20.90 -39.26 0.85
C MET A 1029 -21.70 -39.65 2.10
N THR A 1030 -22.84 -39.01 2.33
CA THR A 1030 -23.71 -39.30 3.48
C THR A 1030 -24.22 -40.74 3.42
N ILE A 1031 -24.71 -41.18 2.24
CA ILE A 1031 -25.15 -42.56 2.01
C ILE A 1031 -23.98 -43.55 2.13
N THR A 1032 -22.77 -43.12 1.79
CA THR A 1032 -21.59 -43.97 1.92
C THR A 1032 -21.23 -44.27 3.37
N LEU A 1033 -21.34 -43.26 4.25
CA LEU A 1033 -20.98 -43.37 5.66
C LEU A 1033 -22.08 -43.98 6.53
N VAL A 1034 -23.34 -43.63 6.26
CA VAL A 1034 -24.49 -43.97 7.11
C VAL A 1034 -25.67 -44.44 6.24
N PRO A 1035 -25.53 -45.56 5.50
CA PRO A 1035 -26.56 -46.08 4.60
C PRO A 1035 -27.88 -46.40 5.32
N GLU A 1036 -27.82 -46.75 6.60
CA GLU A 1036 -28.97 -47.05 7.45
C GLU A 1036 -29.99 -45.91 7.52
N ILE A 1037 -29.59 -44.64 7.33
CA ILE A 1037 -30.56 -43.51 7.29
C ILE A 1037 -31.55 -43.64 6.13
N PHE A 1038 -31.17 -44.28 5.03
CA PHE A 1038 -32.02 -44.44 3.84
C PHE A 1038 -32.62 -45.84 3.73
N LEU A 1039 -31.97 -46.85 4.32
CA LEU A 1039 -32.30 -48.27 4.11
C LEU A 1039 -32.98 -48.93 5.33
N ASP A 1040 -32.92 -48.31 6.51
CA ASP A 1040 -33.55 -48.85 7.73
C ASP A 1040 -35.04 -48.47 7.79
N TRP A 1041 -35.90 -49.39 7.37
CA TRP A 1041 -37.36 -49.22 7.39
C TRP A 1041 -37.96 -49.04 8.79
N THR A 1042 -37.20 -49.29 9.85
CA THR A 1042 -37.66 -49.02 11.22
C THR A 1042 -37.69 -47.53 11.56
N ARG A 1043 -36.99 -46.69 10.76
CA ARG A 1043 -36.97 -45.24 10.93
C ARG A 1043 -38.09 -44.60 10.11
N PRO A 1044 -38.95 -43.75 10.72
CA PRO A 1044 -40.10 -43.16 10.03
C PRO A 1044 -39.72 -42.20 8.90
N THR A 1045 -38.50 -41.65 8.91
CA THR A 1045 -38.02 -40.68 7.93
C THR A 1045 -37.31 -41.31 6.73
N SER A 1046 -36.92 -42.59 6.80
CA SER A 1046 -36.11 -43.25 5.76
C SER A 1046 -36.86 -43.41 4.44
N GLU A 1047 -38.12 -43.85 4.48
CA GLU A 1047 -38.95 -43.97 3.28
C GLU A 1047 -39.13 -42.61 2.57
N MET A 1048 -39.40 -41.55 3.36
CA MET A 1048 -39.58 -40.20 2.82
C MET A 1048 -38.31 -39.69 2.16
N LEU A 1049 -37.16 -39.82 2.82
CA LEU A 1049 -35.86 -39.38 2.30
C LEU A 1049 -35.49 -40.15 1.03
N LEU A 1050 -35.67 -41.47 1.01
CA LEU A 1050 -35.39 -42.31 -0.14
C LEU A 1050 -36.29 -41.96 -1.34
N ARG A 1051 -37.59 -41.73 -1.10
CA ARG A 1051 -38.54 -41.32 -2.15
C ARG A 1051 -38.14 -39.99 -2.78
N ARG A 1052 -37.80 -39.00 -1.96
CA ARG A 1052 -37.37 -37.67 -2.44
C ARG A 1052 -36.05 -37.75 -3.21
N LEU A 1053 -35.09 -38.52 -2.71
CA LEU A 1053 -33.82 -38.77 -3.39
C LEU A 1053 -34.05 -39.43 -4.74
N ALA A 1054 -34.84 -40.51 -4.81
CA ALA A 1054 -35.13 -41.21 -6.06
C ALA A 1054 -35.82 -40.29 -7.09
N GLN A 1055 -36.76 -39.45 -6.65
CA GLN A 1055 -37.39 -38.44 -7.50
C GLN A 1055 -36.36 -37.47 -8.11
N LEU A 1056 -35.45 -36.94 -7.29
CA LEU A 1056 -34.41 -36.01 -7.76
C LEU A 1056 -33.41 -36.68 -8.69
N LEU A 1057 -32.92 -37.88 -8.36
CA LEU A 1057 -32.00 -38.62 -9.24
C LEU A 1057 -32.64 -38.91 -10.60
N ASN A 1058 -33.92 -39.29 -10.61
CA ASN A 1058 -34.68 -39.49 -11.86
C ASN A 1058 -34.81 -38.18 -12.65
N GLN A 1059 -35.07 -37.05 -11.99
CA GLN A 1059 -35.11 -35.75 -12.67
C GLN A 1059 -33.76 -35.40 -13.30
N VAL A 1060 -32.66 -35.60 -12.57
CA VAL A 1060 -31.31 -35.35 -13.08
C VAL A 1060 -31.00 -36.24 -14.28
N LEU A 1061 -31.20 -37.54 -14.16
CA LEU A 1061 -30.95 -38.50 -15.25
C LEU A 1061 -31.80 -38.16 -16.49
N ASN A 1062 -33.11 -37.97 -16.33
CA ASN A 1062 -33.99 -37.65 -17.46
C ASN A 1062 -33.62 -36.36 -18.20
N ARG A 1063 -33.01 -35.38 -17.53
CA ARG A 1063 -32.62 -34.11 -18.13
C ARG A 1063 -31.21 -34.12 -18.73
N VAL A 1064 -30.29 -34.91 -18.16
CA VAL A 1064 -28.88 -34.97 -18.58
C VAL A 1064 -28.62 -36.08 -19.60
N THR A 1065 -29.32 -37.23 -19.55
CA THR A 1065 -29.02 -38.40 -20.41
C THR A 1065 -29.97 -38.61 -21.57
N ALA A 1066 -31.01 -37.80 -21.71
CA ALA A 1066 -32.00 -37.98 -22.76
C ALA A 1066 -31.46 -37.59 -24.15
N GLU A 1067 -31.68 -38.46 -25.13
CA GLU A 1067 -31.19 -38.27 -26.50
C GLU A 1067 -31.81 -37.02 -27.14
N ARG A 1068 -30.96 -36.11 -27.65
CA ARG A 1068 -31.31 -34.85 -28.32
C ARG A 1068 -31.91 -33.73 -27.44
N ASN A 1069 -31.52 -33.67 -26.17
CA ASN A 1069 -32.00 -32.64 -25.23
C ASN A 1069 -31.15 -31.37 -25.13
N LEU A 1070 -31.73 -30.36 -24.47
CA LEU A 1070 -31.19 -29.01 -24.22
C LEU A 1070 -29.74 -29.02 -23.69
N PHE A 1071 -29.43 -29.96 -22.80
CA PHE A 1071 -28.12 -30.08 -22.17
C PHE A 1071 -27.02 -30.42 -23.18
N ASP A 1072 -27.25 -31.42 -24.04
CA ASP A 1072 -26.28 -31.86 -25.06
C ASP A 1072 -26.00 -30.75 -26.10
N ARG A 1073 -27.01 -29.97 -26.45
CA ARG A 1073 -26.86 -28.80 -27.34
C ARG A 1073 -25.95 -27.75 -26.70
N VAL A 1074 -26.18 -27.37 -25.45
CA VAL A 1074 -25.40 -26.32 -24.76
C VAL A 1074 -23.95 -26.76 -24.54
N VAL A 1075 -23.71 -28.01 -24.13
CA VAL A 1075 -22.34 -28.55 -23.97
C VAL A 1075 -21.59 -28.56 -25.32
N THR A 1076 -22.30 -28.85 -26.41
CA THR A 1076 -21.70 -28.86 -27.76
C THR A 1076 -21.34 -27.46 -28.27
N LEU A 1077 -22.04 -26.40 -27.82
CA LEU A 1077 -21.77 -25.02 -28.24
C LEU A 1077 -20.41 -24.47 -27.77
N ARG A 1078 -19.77 -25.09 -26.76
CA ARG A 1078 -18.47 -24.67 -26.20
C ARG A 1078 -18.39 -23.15 -25.93
N LEU A 1079 -19.42 -22.60 -25.31
CA LEU A 1079 -19.45 -21.18 -24.96
C LEU A 1079 -18.41 -20.89 -23.87
N PRO A 1080 -17.64 -19.78 -23.98
CA PRO A 1080 -16.66 -19.39 -22.97
C PRO A 1080 -17.36 -19.08 -21.64
N GLY A 1081 -16.93 -19.75 -20.56
CA GLY A 1081 -17.54 -19.67 -19.23
C GLY A 1081 -18.44 -20.85 -18.82
N LEU A 1082 -18.63 -21.85 -19.68
CA LEU A 1082 -19.35 -23.10 -19.36
C LEU A 1082 -18.43 -24.35 -19.35
N GLU A 1083 -17.12 -24.16 -19.18
CA GLU A 1083 -16.14 -25.27 -19.28
C GLU A 1083 -16.31 -26.34 -18.21
N SER A 1084 -16.92 -26.02 -17.05
CA SER A 1084 -17.22 -26.98 -15.98
C SER A 1084 -18.49 -27.81 -16.25
N VAL A 1085 -19.36 -27.35 -17.14
CA VAL A 1085 -20.65 -28.00 -17.43
C VAL A 1085 -20.44 -29.15 -18.40
N ASP A 1086 -20.38 -30.36 -17.86
CA ASP A 1086 -20.18 -31.60 -18.62
C ASP A 1086 -21.06 -32.73 -18.05
N HIS A 1087 -21.36 -33.74 -18.85
CA HIS A 1087 -22.07 -34.96 -18.43
C HIS A 1087 -21.30 -35.71 -17.33
N TYR A 1088 -19.97 -35.79 -17.43
CA TYR A 1088 -19.14 -36.58 -16.52
C TYR A 1088 -19.30 -36.21 -15.03
N PRO A 1089 -19.10 -34.94 -14.58
CA PRO A 1089 -19.10 -34.60 -13.16
C PRO A 1089 -20.43 -34.89 -12.45
N ILE A 1090 -21.56 -34.67 -13.13
CA ILE A 1090 -22.90 -34.89 -12.59
C ILE A 1090 -23.28 -36.38 -12.59
N LEU A 1091 -23.04 -37.10 -13.70
CA LEU A 1091 -23.39 -38.52 -13.80
C LEU A 1091 -22.58 -39.37 -12.83
N VAL A 1092 -21.31 -39.07 -12.63
CA VAL A 1092 -20.47 -39.81 -11.67
C VAL A 1092 -20.98 -39.66 -10.24
N ALA A 1093 -21.57 -38.52 -9.86
CA ALA A 1093 -22.17 -38.35 -8.53
C ALA A 1093 -23.43 -39.19 -8.39
N VAL A 1094 -24.31 -39.14 -9.39
CA VAL A 1094 -25.55 -39.93 -9.44
C VAL A 1094 -25.26 -41.44 -9.42
N THR A 1095 -24.33 -41.91 -10.25
CA THR A 1095 -23.95 -43.33 -10.28
C THR A 1095 -23.35 -43.75 -8.94
N GLY A 1096 -22.55 -42.91 -8.28
CA GLY A 1096 -22.02 -43.22 -6.96
C GLY A 1096 -23.10 -43.42 -5.90
N ILE A 1097 -24.11 -42.54 -5.90
CA ILE A 1097 -25.29 -42.69 -5.02
C ILE A 1097 -26.00 -44.03 -5.28
N LEU A 1098 -26.31 -44.32 -6.56
CA LEU A 1098 -27.04 -45.52 -6.94
C LEU A 1098 -26.26 -46.80 -6.61
N VAL A 1099 -24.98 -46.85 -6.96
CA VAL A 1099 -24.11 -48.00 -6.63
C VAL A 1099 -24.08 -48.23 -5.13
N ARG A 1100 -23.97 -47.17 -4.32
CA ARG A 1100 -23.91 -47.33 -2.87
C ARG A 1100 -25.23 -47.82 -2.28
N LEU A 1101 -26.36 -47.32 -2.76
CA LEU A 1101 -27.68 -47.81 -2.37
C LEU A 1101 -27.90 -49.27 -2.79
N LEU A 1102 -27.44 -49.67 -3.97
CA LEU A 1102 -27.62 -51.03 -4.50
C LEU A 1102 -26.67 -52.06 -3.87
N VAL A 1103 -25.45 -51.67 -3.51
CA VAL A 1103 -24.45 -52.56 -2.88
C VAL A 1103 -24.72 -52.76 -1.38
N HIS A 1104 -25.44 -51.85 -0.73
CA HIS A 1104 -25.82 -51.94 0.69
C HIS A 1104 -27.30 -52.19 0.95
N GLY A 1105 -28.16 -52.02 -0.05
CA GLY A 1105 -29.45 -52.69 -0.07
C GLY A 1105 -29.17 -54.18 -0.13
N GLN A 1106 -29.50 -54.90 0.94
CA GLN A 1106 -29.33 -56.35 0.94
C GLN A 1106 -29.91 -56.95 -0.33
N ALA A 1107 -29.18 -57.92 -0.88
CA ALA A 1107 -29.76 -58.96 -1.71
C ALA A 1107 -31.06 -59.41 -1.03
N SER A 1108 -32.20 -59.06 -1.64
CA SER A 1108 -33.45 -59.70 -1.31
C SER A 1108 -33.36 -61.12 -1.84
N GLU A 1109 -33.01 -62.06 -0.96
CA GLU A 1109 -33.60 -63.41 -0.83
C GLU A 1109 -32.80 -64.26 0.17
#